data_AF-A0A507QQG1-F1
#
_entry.id   AF-A0A507QQG1-F1
#
_cell.length_a   1.000
_cell.length_b   1.000
_cell.length_c   1.000
_cell.angle_alpha   90.00
_cell.angle_beta   90.00
_cell.angle_gamma   90.00
#
_symmetry.space_group_name_H-M   'P 1'
#
loop_
_entity.id
_entity.type
_entity.pdbx_description
1 polymer ?
#
loop_
_entity_poly.entity_id
_entity_poly.type
_entity_poly.pdbx_seq_one_letter_code
_entity_poly.pdbx_strand_id
1 'polypeptide(L)'
;MTALSVCALVVFVLLVSFGKVKIDYNSGVFTYVKFVYANFLKPHEADGEGQQHALESFYRTQATVYDATRRRLLRGREDMLGLLAAQLKFKVEKGDLQHGQAIWVDIGGGTGYNIEAMAEFLPVDTFFSHVYLVDLSTSLCEVARQRFERLGWKNVSVICQDARSFNLPANNPAKSSKGADMVTMSYSLSMIPDYYSVVDSLASLLASSGILGVCDFYVQSIVDVSARNYTGGVFNRHVNWLGRAFWRAWFEADRVSLEAARRDYLEYRFGTVVSASERNYLLGGIPYYIFIGCQKDATLSSSSHETIKKLDASFTESPYMLPANHREEMDKAVKESNREIRSKAYESAVVNLSANLPLPSAFYQNHHYRIFYNDMLPKHTQFQNEYIYAFNWEDPRVDHRLLNIGHDDVILAITSAGDNILDYLQKSPRRVHAVDLNPNQNHLLELKVASFIALGHRDVWKIFGEGKHPDFRQLLISRLSPHLSSQAFQYWLEHTHVFTSTSGKGLYETGGSRHAIKMVRYLFKVFGLEGEVRKLCEAPTLNEQREIWPRIRRVLMSRPLHWAVVGTEWFAWKAAGVPRNQRNMIISDFLKRNGLTEDMKKASEVSGQSIWEYVVDTLDPVVRETLISNDNYFYYLCLQGQFSRTYGSLSQQKRNKKLTQCRSHPTYLTPKAHVKLSSAGAFDGLRIHTDEINEVINRLRHGTLTIAVIMDSMDWFDPKGDEAAAQVQALNHSLKMGGRVLLRSASIEPWYIKHFQENGFKPRRVGSRFPGTCIDRVNMYASTWICTKNKELGRPAPERSISELSLSECVKSMDNARSKSVEHLKI
;
A
#
# COMPACT_ATOMS: atom_id res chain seq x y z
N MET A 1 -31.28 7.25 -9.94
CA MET A 1 -31.64 6.22 -10.96
C MET A 1 -32.21 4.93 -10.37
N THR A 2 -32.08 4.66 -9.06
CA THR A 2 -32.47 3.38 -8.45
C THR A 2 -33.98 3.18 -8.25
N ALA A 3 -34.76 4.24 -7.97
CA ALA A 3 -36.21 4.11 -7.75
C ALA A 3 -36.99 3.75 -9.03
N LEU A 4 -36.61 4.32 -10.18
CA LEU A 4 -37.23 4.02 -11.48
C LEU A 4 -36.99 2.57 -11.92
N SER A 5 -35.80 2.03 -11.61
CA SER A 5 -35.46 0.63 -11.92
C SER A 5 -36.27 -0.37 -11.07
N VAL A 6 -36.56 -0.03 -9.81
CA VAL A 6 -37.39 -0.87 -8.92
C VAL A 6 -38.85 -0.85 -9.39
N CYS A 7 -39.41 0.31 -9.74
CA CYS A 7 -40.76 0.38 -10.30
C CYS A 7 -40.88 -0.37 -11.63
N ALA A 8 -39.88 -0.27 -12.51
CA ALA A 8 -39.86 -1.02 -13.77
C ALA A 8 -39.80 -2.54 -13.56
N LEU A 9 -39.05 -3.01 -12.55
CA LEU A 9 -38.99 -4.42 -12.18
C LEU A 9 -40.34 -4.94 -11.65
N VAL A 10 -41.02 -4.15 -10.80
CA VAL A 10 -42.35 -4.50 -10.27
C VAL A 10 -43.39 -4.56 -11.39
N VAL A 11 -43.37 -3.61 -12.33
CA VAL A 11 -44.27 -3.61 -13.51
C VAL A 11 -43.98 -4.80 -14.43
N PHE A 12 -42.70 -5.16 -14.63
CA PHE A 12 -42.32 -6.31 -15.42
C PHE A 12 -42.77 -7.64 -14.79
N VAL A 13 -42.63 -7.79 -13.47
CA VAL A 13 -43.10 -8.98 -12.73
C VAL A 13 -44.62 -9.11 -12.81
N LEU A 14 -45.36 -8.01 -12.70
CA LEU A 14 -46.81 -8.00 -12.87
C LEU A 14 -47.21 -8.42 -14.29
N LEU A 15 -46.55 -7.89 -15.33
CA LEU A 15 -46.84 -8.25 -16.73
C LEU A 15 -46.57 -9.71 -17.05
N VAL A 16 -45.52 -10.31 -16.48
CA VAL A 16 -45.22 -11.74 -16.64
C VAL A 16 -46.23 -12.61 -15.88
N SER A 17 -46.75 -12.15 -14.74
CA SER A 17 -47.75 -12.89 -13.97
C SER A 17 -49.13 -12.98 -14.65
N PHE A 18 -49.43 -12.09 -15.61
CA PHE A 18 -50.70 -12.10 -16.36
C PHE A 18 -50.60 -12.77 -17.74
N GLY A 19 -49.40 -13.13 -18.21
CA GLY A 19 -49.19 -13.78 -19.51
C GLY A 19 -49.00 -15.28 -19.39
N LYS A 20 -49.95 -16.09 -19.91
CA LYS A 20 -49.74 -17.52 -20.16
C LYS A 20 -48.74 -17.73 -21.30
N VAL A 21 -47.44 -17.58 -21.03
CA VAL A 21 -46.37 -17.88 -21.97
C VAL A 21 -45.84 -19.28 -21.68
N LYS A 22 -45.82 -20.16 -22.68
CA LYS A 22 -45.11 -21.44 -22.62
C LYS A 22 -43.61 -21.15 -22.57
N ILE A 23 -42.97 -21.44 -21.44
CA ILE A 23 -41.55 -21.15 -21.20
C ILE A 23 -40.74 -22.45 -21.27
N ASP A 24 -39.63 -22.38 -21.98
CA ASP A 24 -38.60 -23.42 -22.09
C ASP A 24 -37.85 -23.58 -20.75
N TYR A 25 -37.84 -24.82 -20.24
CA TYR A 25 -37.42 -25.17 -18.87
C TYR A 25 -35.89 -25.14 -18.63
N ASN A 26 -35.09 -24.87 -19.67
CA ASN A 26 -33.62 -24.89 -19.60
C ASN A 26 -32.93 -23.51 -19.66
N SER A 27 -33.67 -22.41 -19.60
CA SER A 27 -33.06 -21.06 -19.61
C SER A 27 -32.64 -20.59 -18.20
N GLY A 28 -31.51 -19.88 -18.11
CA GLY A 28 -30.97 -19.35 -16.84
C GLY A 28 -31.92 -18.42 -16.07
N VAL A 29 -32.95 -17.89 -16.72
CA VAL A 29 -34.03 -17.10 -16.07
C VAL A 29 -34.83 -17.97 -15.10
N PHE A 30 -35.11 -19.23 -15.46
CA PHE A 30 -35.85 -20.15 -14.59
C PHE A 30 -35.07 -20.51 -13.32
N THR A 31 -33.72 -20.52 -13.39
CA THR A 31 -32.85 -20.67 -12.23
C THR A 31 -32.95 -19.48 -11.28
N TYR A 32 -33.00 -18.25 -11.80
CA TYR A 32 -33.23 -17.06 -10.97
C TYR A 32 -34.64 -17.03 -10.37
N VAL A 33 -35.65 -17.47 -11.12
CA VAL A 33 -37.02 -17.60 -10.61
C VAL A 33 -37.13 -18.68 -9.53
N LYS A 34 -36.45 -19.83 -9.69
CA LYS A 34 -36.34 -20.85 -8.63
C LYS A 34 -35.62 -20.33 -7.39
N PHE A 35 -34.54 -19.58 -7.56
CA PHE A 35 -33.82 -18.94 -6.46
C PHE A 35 -34.72 -17.92 -5.74
N VAL A 36 -35.39 -17.04 -6.48
CA VAL A 36 -36.33 -16.06 -5.90
C VAL A 36 -37.51 -16.77 -5.21
N TYR A 37 -38.08 -17.80 -5.82
CA TYR A 37 -39.16 -18.57 -5.21
C TYR A 37 -38.70 -19.28 -3.94
N ALA A 38 -37.52 -19.91 -3.95
CA ALA A 38 -36.97 -20.62 -2.79
C ALA A 38 -36.59 -19.67 -1.63
N ASN A 39 -36.11 -18.46 -1.91
CA ASN A 39 -35.71 -17.50 -0.87
C ASN A 39 -36.84 -16.59 -0.39
N PHE A 40 -37.84 -16.28 -1.24
CA PHE A 40 -38.85 -15.24 -0.92
C PHE A 40 -40.31 -15.74 -0.88
N LEU A 41 -40.65 -16.85 -1.55
CA LEU A 41 -42.05 -17.27 -1.72
C LEU A 41 -42.37 -18.66 -1.15
N LYS A 42 -41.36 -19.51 -0.93
CA LYS A 42 -41.59 -20.84 -0.37
C LYS A 42 -41.92 -20.71 1.13
N PRO A 43 -43.11 -21.12 1.58
CA PRO A 43 -43.41 -21.17 3.01
C PRO A 43 -42.42 -22.14 3.66
N HIS A 44 -41.76 -21.67 4.71
CA HIS A 44 -40.84 -22.49 5.48
C HIS A 44 -41.66 -23.51 6.26
N GLU A 45 -41.34 -24.81 6.11
CA GLU A 45 -42.00 -25.86 6.90
C GLU A 45 -41.65 -25.61 8.38
N ALA A 46 -42.68 -25.39 9.19
CA ALA A 46 -42.57 -25.03 10.61
C ALA A 46 -42.24 -26.23 11.51
N ASP A 47 -42.18 -27.45 10.96
CA ASP A 47 -42.02 -28.68 11.72
C ASP A 47 -40.61 -29.26 11.56
N GLY A 48 -39.70 -28.84 12.44
CA GLY A 48 -38.39 -29.46 12.62
C GLY A 48 -37.49 -28.68 13.55
N GLU A 49 -37.25 -29.19 14.77
CA GLU A 49 -36.33 -28.58 15.73
C GLU A 49 -34.87 -28.75 15.24
N GLY A 50 -34.17 -27.62 15.02
CA GLY A 50 -32.71 -27.60 14.84
C GLY A 50 -32.19 -26.86 13.61
N GLN A 51 -30.99 -26.26 13.73
CA GLN A 51 -30.32 -25.52 12.66
C GLN A 51 -30.00 -26.41 11.43
N GLN A 52 -29.68 -27.68 11.65
CA GLN A 52 -29.38 -28.65 10.59
C GLN A 52 -30.59 -28.91 9.68
N HIS A 53 -31.79 -29.08 10.26
CA HIS A 53 -33.02 -29.30 9.48
C HIS A 53 -33.38 -28.10 8.61
N ALA A 54 -33.19 -26.88 9.13
CA ALA A 54 -33.41 -25.64 8.39
C ALA A 54 -32.41 -25.46 7.22
N LEU A 55 -31.12 -25.73 7.45
CA LEU A 55 -30.10 -25.69 6.39
C LEU A 55 -30.35 -26.76 5.33
N GLU A 56 -30.75 -27.97 5.74
CA GLU A 56 -31.02 -29.08 4.82
C GLU A 56 -32.26 -28.81 3.95
N SER A 57 -33.34 -28.27 4.51
CA SER A 57 -34.53 -27.84 3.74
C SER A 57 -34.20 -26.74 2.72
N PHE A 58 -33.29 -25.82 3.08
CA PHE A 58 -32.80 -24.77 2.20
C PHE A 58 -31.92 -25.32 1.06
N TYR A 59 -30.93 -26.15 1.38
CA TYR A 59 -29.92 -26.62 0.41
C TYR A 59 -30.37 -27.79 -0.47
N ARG A 60 -31.25 -28.68 0.01
CA ARG A 60 -31.75 -29.82 -0.78
C ARG A 60 -32.39 -29.41 -2.10
N THR A 61 -33.06 -28.26 -2.14
CA THR A 61 -33.70 -27.73 -3.35
C THR A 61 -32.73 -27.06 -4.33
N GLN A 62 -31.52 -26.69 -3.87
CA GLN A 62 -30.55 -25.88 -4.62
C GLN A 62 -29.22 -26.61 -4.90
N ALA A 63 -28.97 -27.77 -4.31
CA ALA A 63 -27.69 -28.48 -4.34
C ALA A 63 -27.11 -28.71 -5.76
N THR A 64 -27.96 -29.00 -6.76
CA THR A 64 -27.54 -29.25 -8.15
C THR A 64 -27.15 -27.99 -8.94
N VAL A 65 -27.59 -26.79 -8.51
CA VAL A 65 -27.31 -25.51 -9.19
C VAL A 65 -26.48 -24.55 -8.33
N TYR A 66 -26.08 -25.04 -7.15
CA TYR A 66 -25.48 -24.27 -6.06
C TYR A 66 -24.27 -23.45 -6.49
N ASP A 67 -23.35 -24.05 -7.23
CA ASP A 67 -22.09 -23.39 -7.60
C ASP A 67 -22.28 -22.33 -8.70
N ALA A 68 -23.19 -22.58 -9.65
CA ALA A 68 -23.43 -21.71 -10.78
C ALA A 68 -24.08 -20.38 -10.36
N THR A 69 -24.99 -20.43 -9.37
CA THR A 69 -25.63 -19.23 -8.81
C THR A 69 -24.72 -18.52 -7.81
N ARG A 70 -23.99 -19.27 -6.96
CA ARG A 70 -23.16 -18.67 -5.90
C ARG A 70 -21.82 -18.10 -6.37
N ARG A 71 -21.25 -18.51 -7.52
CA ARG A 71 -19.99 -17.92 -8.03
C ARG A 71 -20.06 -16.39 -8.21
N ARG A 72 -21.23 -15.84 -8.54
CA ARG A 72 -21.43 -14.39 -8.69
C ARG A 72 -21.64 -13.67 -7.36
N LEU A 73 -22.18 -14.37 -6.36
CA LEU A 73 -22.47 -13.84 -5.02
C LEU A 73 -21.23 -13.87 -4.12
N LEU A 74 -20.54 -15.02 -4.08
CA LEU A 74 -19.44 -15.34 -3.18
C LEU A 74 -18.10 -14.93 -3.78
N ARG A 75 -17.84 -13.62 -3.82
CA ARG A 75 -16.56 -13.04 -4.28
C ARG A 75 -15.46 -13.22 -3.23
N GLY A 76 -14.20 -13.00 -3.59
CA GLY A 76 -13.08 -13.07 -2.63
C GLY A 76 -12.63 -14.45 -2.17
N ARG A 77 -13.46 -15.52 -2.25
CA ARG A 77 -13.03 -16.88 -1.84
C ARG A 77 -11.84 -17.41 -2.66
N GLU A 78 -11.84 -17.17 -3.97
CA GLU A 78 -10.72 -17.56 -4.86
C GLU A 78 -9.47 -16.72 -4.56
N ASP A 79 -9.65 -15.42 -4.28
CA ASP A 79 -8.54 -14.55 -3.87
C ASP A 79 -7.94 -15.02 -2.54
N MET A 80 -8.78 -15.38 -1.55
CA MET A 80 -8.35 -15.96 -0.27
C MET A 80 -7.51 -17.23 -0.47
N LEU A 81 -7.98 -18.17 -1.31
CA LEU A 81 -7.22 -19.39 -1.63
C LEU A 81 -5.87 -19.05 -2.28
N GLY A 82 -5.84 -18.09 -3.21
CA GLY A 82 -4.61 -17.62 -3.82
C GLY A 82 -3.62 -17.00 -2.82
N LEU A 83 -4.11 -16.23 -1.84
CA LEU A 83 -3.28 -15.66 -0.76
C LEU A 83 -2.71 -16.75 0.14
N LEU A 84 -3.54 -17.72 0.55
CA LEU A 84 -3.10 -18.86 1.35
C LEU A 84 -2.04 -19.70 0.61
N ALA A 85 -2.29 -19.98 -0.67
CA ALA A 85 -1.36 -20.71 -1.52
C ALA A 85 -0.03 -19.97 -1.65
N ALA A 86 -0.04 -18.64 -1.81
CA ALA A 86 1.18 -17.84 -1.86
C ALA A 86 1.98 -17.93 -0.54
N GLN A 87 1.30 -17.88 0.60
CA GLN A 87 1.93 -18.02 1.92
C GLN A 87 2.50 -19.43 2.16
N LEU A 88 1.79 -20.47 1.75
CA LEU A 88 2.28 -21.85 1.85
C LEU A 88 3.51 -22.08 0.95
N LYS A 89 3.51 -21.56 -0.29
CA LYS A 89 4.68 -21.59 -1.17
C LYS A 89 5.88 -20.90 -0.54
N PHE A 90 5.67 -19.72 0.03
CA PHE A 90 6.74 -18.99 0.72
C PHE A 90 7.33 -19.79 1.91
N LYS A 91 6.49 -20.47 2.70
CA LYS A 91 6.94 -21.35 3.78
C LYS A 91 7.75 -22.55 3.28
N VAL A 92 7.36 -23.15 2.16
CA VAL A 92 8.12 -24.23 1.52
C VAL A 92 9.47 -23.73 1.02
N GLU A 93 9.51 -22.56 0.38
CA GLU A 93 10.76 -21.94 -0.10
C GLU A 93 11.73 -21.60 1.05
N LYS A 94 11.21 -21.21 2.22
CA LYS A 94 12.00 -21.01 3.44
C LYS A 94 12.44 -22.30 4.15
N GLY A 95 11.81 -23.43 3.83
CA GLY A 95 12.02 -24.70 4.53
C GLY A 95 11.23 -24.86 5.84
N ASP A 96 10.29 -23.95 6.12
CA ASP A 96 9.42 -24.01 7.32
C ASP A 96 8.33 -25.09 7.19
N LEU A 97 7.98 -25.47 5.95
CA LEU A 97 7.00 -26.49 5.61
C LEU A 97 7.57 -27.42 4.54
N GLN A 98 7.40 -28.73 4.71
CA GLN A 98 7.79 -29.71 3.69
C GLN A 98 6.64 -29.93 2.70
N HIS A 99 6.97 -30.01 1.41
CA HIS A 99 6.00 -30.34 0.37
C HIS A 99 5.38 -31.72 0.62
N GLY A 100 4.07 -31.84 0.43
CA GLY A 100 3.34 -33.09 0.65
C GLY A 100 3.01 -33.42 2.10
N GLN A 101 3.39 -32.56 3.06
CA GLN A 101 3.08 -32.78 4.49
C GLN A 101 1.93 -31.92 5.01
N ALA A 102 1.53 -30.88 4.28
CA ALA A 102 0.55 -29.90 4.75
C ALA A 102 -0.82 -30.53 5.01
N ILE A 103 -1.41 -30.25 6.17
CA ILE A 103 -2.80 -30.62 6.51
C ILE A 103 -3.71 -29.42 6.32
N TRP A 104 -4.80 -29.60 5.57
CA TRP A 104 -5.83 -28.59 5.38
C TRP A 104 -7.18 -29.01 5.98
N VAL A 105 -7.82 -28.13 6.74
CA VAL A 105 -9.21 -28.25 7.17
C VAL A 105 -10.07 -27.12 6.58
N ASP A 106 -11.11 -27.45 5.83
CA ASP A 106 -12.11 -26.51 5.29
C ASP A 106 -13.42 -26.61 6.10
N ILE A 107 -13.70 -25.59 6.91
CA ILE A 107 -14.86 -25.54 7.82
C ILE A 107 -16.04 -24.83 7.13
N GLY A 108 -17.15 -25.56 7.01
CA GLY A 108 -18.30 -25.16 6.20
C GLY A 108 -17.98 -25.25 4.71
N GLY A 109 -17.29 -26.32 4.29
CA GLY A 109 -16.79 -26.48 2.92
C GLY A 109 -17.87 -26.74 1.86
N GLY A 110 -19.12 -26.97 2.27
CA GLY A 110 -20.27 -27.11 1.38
C GLY A 110 -20.07 -28.20 0.32
N THR A 111 -20.23 -27.82 -0.95
CA THR A 111 -20.10 -28.71 -2.12
C THR A 111 -18.66 -29.11 -2.45
N GLY A 112 -17.67 -28.69 -1.67
CA GLY A 112 -16.25 -28.94 -1.92
C GLY A 112 -15.62 -28.02 -2.98
N TYR A 113 -16.29 -26.93 -3.37
CA TYR A 113 -15.81 -26.01 -4.40
C TYR A 113 -14.43 -25.43 -4.07
N ASN A 114 -14.17 -25.01 -2.82
CA ASN A 114 -12.90 -24.39 -2.46
C ASN A 114 -11.72 -25.35 -2.65
N ILE A 115 -11.93 -26.62 -2.30
CA ILE A 115 -10.91 -27.67 -2.48
C ILE A 115 -10.66 -27.89 -3.97
N GLU A 116 -11.70 -27.91 -4.82
CA GLU A 116 -11.51 -27.95 -6.27
C GLU A 116 -10.76 -26.72 -6.80
N ALA A 117 -11.16 -25.52 -6.39
CA ALA A 117 -10.57 -24.26 -6.84
C ALA A 117 -9.11 -24.09 -6.39
N MET A 118 -8.71 -24.70 -5.27
CA MET A 118 -7.32 -24.69 -4.81
C MET A 118 -6.37 -25.31 -5.84
N ALA A 119 -6.85 -26.24 -6.67
CA ALA A 119 -6.05 -26.88 -7.73
C ALA A 119 -5.48 -25.89 -8.76
N GLU A 120 -6.08 -24.70 -8.92
CA GLU A 120 -5.54 -23.63 -9.77
C GLU A 120 -4.26 -23.00 -9.18
N PHE A 121 -4.06 -23.12 -7.86
CA PHE A 121 -2.94 -22.51 -7.14
C PHE A 121 -1.92 -23.53 -6.64
N LEU A 122 -2.38 -24.67 -6.13
CA LEU A 122 -1.59 -25.77 -5.55
C LEU A 122 -2.21 -27.12 -5.90
N PRO A 123 -1.41 -28.12 -6.34
CA PRO A 123 -1.93 -29.44 -6.66
C PRO A 123 -2.40 -30.16 -5.38
N VAL A 124 -3.71 -30.38 -5.25
CA VAL A 124 -4.33 -30.83 -3.99
C VAL A 124 -3.87 -32.22 -3.57
N ASP A 125 -3.70 -33.11 -4.54
CA ASP A 125 -3.34 -34.52 -4.37
C ASP A 125 -1.87 -34.76 -3.94
N THR A 126 -0.99 -33.81 -4.23
CA THR A 126 0.46 -33.95 -4.00
C THR A 126 1.02 -32.92 -3.02
N PHE A 127 0.43 -31.73 -2.92
CA PHE A 127 0.90 -30.70 -2.00
C PHE A 127 0.46 -30.98 -0.54
N PHE A 128 -0.77 -31.47 -0.36
CA PHE A 128 -1.34 -31.74 0.96
C PHE A 128 -1.23 -33.23 1.29
N SER A 129 -0.80 -33.52 2.52
CA SER A 129 -0.84 -34.88 3.05
C SER A 129 -2.28 -35.35 3.19
N HIS A 130 -3.15 -34.46 3.70
CA HIS A 130 -4.57 -34.72 3.85
C HIS A 130 -5.39 -33.42 3.85
N VAL A 131 -6.60 -33.50 3.30
CA VAL A 131 -7.60 -32.41 3.32
C VAL A 131 -8.89 -32.90 3.97
N TYR A 132 -9.37 -32.19 4.98
CA TYR A 132 -10.63 -32.46 5.66
C TYR A 132 -11.67 -31.40 5.28
N LEU A 133 -12.77 -31.82 4.67
CA LEU A 133 -13.96 -30.98 4.50
C LEU A 133 -14.91 -31.27 5.66
N VAL A 134 -15.28 -30.25 6.42
CA VAL A 134 -16.26 -30.36 7.52
C VAL A 134 -17.48 -29.53 7.18
N ASP A 135 -18.66 -30.14 7.13
CA ASP A 135 -19.93 -29.44 6.90
C ASP A 135 -21.07 -30.08 7.70
N LEU A 136 -22.10 -29.31 8.02
CA LEU A 136 -23.26 -29.80 8.77
C LEU A 136 -24.34 -30.42 7.85
N SER A 137 -24.40 -30.01 6.58
CA SER A 137 -25.40 -30.47 5.61
C SER A 137 -24.97 -31.77 4.94
N THR A 138 -25.80 -32.80 5.08
CA THR A 138 -25.56 -34.12 4.49
C THR A 138 -25.70 -34.09 2.97
N SER A 139 -26.62 -33.28 2.41
CA SER A 139 -26.75 -33.12 0.95
C SER A 139 -25.55 -32.43 0.32
N LEU A 140 -25.00 -31.38 0.94
CA LEU A 140 -23.80 -30.70 0.43
C LEU A 140 -22.57 -31.60 0.52
N CYS A 141 -22.41 -32.32 1.63
CA CYS A 141 -21.38 -33.35 1.77
C CYS A 141 -21.43 -34.38 0.63
N GLU A 142 -22.62 -34.84 0.25
CA GLU A 142 -22.76 -35.87 -0.78
C GLU A 142 -22.31 -35.37 -2.15
N VAL A 143 -22.66 -34.11 -2.48
CA VAL A 143 -22.15 -33.42 -3.68
C VAL A 143 -20.62 -33.32 -3.64
N ALA A 144 -20.04 -33.02 -2.47
CA ALA A 144 -18.60 -32.96 -2.30
C ALA A 144 -17.91 -34.31 -2.50
N ARG A 145 -18.49 -35.41 -1.97
CA ARG A 145 -17.96 -36.77 -2.20
C ARG A 145 -17.93 -37.12 -3.68
N GLN A 146 -19.04 -36.91 -4.38
CA GLN A 146 -19.15 -37.14 -5.82
C GLN A 146 -18.13 -36.30 -6.61
N ARG A 147 -17.93 -35.04 -6.20
CA ARG A 147 -16.91 -34.16 -6.80
C ARG A 147 -15.51 -34.72 -6.65
N PHE A 148 -15.12 -35.13 -5.45
CA PHE A 148 -13.76 -35.63 -5.19
C PHE A 148 -13.52 -37.02 -5.79
N GLU A 149 -14.54 -37.88 -5.84
CA GLU A 149 -14.48 -39.15 -6.56
C GLU A 149 -14.25 -38.92 -8.06
N ARG A 150 -14.99 -37.99 -8.68
CA ARG A 150 -14.80 -37.58 -10.08
C ARG A 150 -13.41 -37.02 -10.35
N LEU A 151 -12.84 -36.26 -9.41
CA LEU A 151 -11.50 -35.70 -9.51
C LEU A 151 -10.39 -36.72 -9.17
N GLY A 152 -10.75 -37.88 -8.61
CA GLY A 152 -9.81 -38.95 -8.26
C GLY A 152 -8.98 -38.69 -7.01
N TRP A 153 -9.37 -37.72 -6.16
CA TRP A 153 -8.59 -37.34 -4.98
C TRP A 153 -8.84 -38.29 -3.80
N LYS A 154 -7.78 -38.99 -3.39
CA LYS A 154 -7.83 -40.00 -2.30
C LYS A 154 -7.41 -39.45 -0.94
N ASN A 155 -6.77 -38.29 -0.92
CA ASN A 155 -6.30 -37.60 0.28
C ASN A 155 -7.34 -36.60 0.84
N VAL A 156 -8.59 -36.64 0.35
CA VAL A 156 -9.67 -35.74 0.80
C VAL A 156 -10.74 -36.54 1.54
N SER A 157 -11.13 -36.09 2.72
CA SER A 157 -12.19 -36.70 3.52
C SER A 157 -13.32 -35.73 3.81
N VAL A 158 -14.56 -36.15 3.52
CA VAL A 158 -15.79 -35.38 3.77
C VAL A 158 -16.42 -35.84 5.07
N ILE A 159 -16.44 -34.97 6.07
CA ILE A 159 -16.96 -35.23 7.41
C ILE A 159 -18.23 -34.40 7.64
N CYS A 160 -19.36 -35.09 7.76
CA CYS A 160 -20.64 -34.43 8.01
C CYS A 160 -20.90 -34.35 9.51
N GLN A 161 -20.54 -33.23 10.11
CA GLN A 161 -20.66 -32.99 11.54
C GLN A 161 -20.68 -31.49 11.83
N ASP A 162 -21.05 -31.15 13.06
CA ASP A 162 -20.92 -29.78 13.56
C ASP A 162 -19.44 -29.37 13.67
N ALA A 163 -19.10 -28.17 13.19
CA ALA A 163 -17.75 -27.62 13.27
C ALA A 163 -17.22 -27.54 14.71
N ARG A 164 -18.10 -27.42 15.70
CA ARG A 164 -17.76 -27.35 17.13
C ARG A 164 -17.19 -28.66 17.68
N SER A 165 -17.61 -29.80 17.14
CA SER A 165 -17.21 -31.12 17.65
C SER A 165 -16.02 -31.72 16.90
N PHE A 166 -15.60 -31.12 15.78
CA PHE A 166 -14.52 -31.65 14.97
C PHE A 166 -13.16 -31.58 15.68
N ASN A 167 -12.44 -32.70 15.65
CA ASN A 167 -11.04 -32.81 16.04
C ASN A 167 -10.27 -33.61 15.00
N LEU A 168 -8.97 -33.32 14.85
CA LEU A 168 -8.11 -34.07 13.93
C LEU A 168 -8.04 -35.56 14.35
N PRO A 169 -8.13 -36.52 13.40
CA PRO A 169 -8.16 -37.94 13.72
C PRO A 169 -6.93 -38.43 14.50
N ALA A 170 -7.18 -39.31 15.47
CA ALA A 170 -6.18 -39.84 16.38
C ALA A 170 -5.05 -40.67 15.74
N ASN A 171 -5.27 -41.21 14.54
CA ASN A 171 -4.34 -42.11 13.84
C ASN A 171 -3.52 -41.40 12.75
N ASN A 172 -3.54 -40.07 12.71
CA ASN A 172 -2.70 -39.34 11.77
C ASN A 172 -1.23 -39.44 12.21
N PRO A 173 -0.28 -39.75 11.30
CA PRO A 173 1.15 -39.84 11.63
C PRO A 173 1.72 -38.51 12.19
N ALA A 174 0.97 -37.41 12.11
CA ALA A 174 1.27 -36.11 12.71
C ALA A 174 0.92 -35.97 14.21
N LYS A 175 0.49 -37.05 14.90
CA LYS A 175 0.26 -37.02 16.35
C LYS A 175 1.52 -36.79 17.20
N SER A 176 2.69 -36.65 16.58
CA SER A 176 3.77 -35.87 17.17
C SER A 176 3.49 -34.36 16.99
N SER A 177 2.60 -33.80 17.82
CA SER A 177 2.53 -32.35 18.12
C SER A 177 2.12 -31.33 17.03
N LYS A 178 1.66 -31.71 15.82
CA LYS A 178 1.33 -30.72 14.77
C LYS A 178 -0.17 -30.66 14.46
N GLY A 179 -0.80 -29.51 14.73
CA GLY A 179 -2.17 -29.17 14.30
C GLY A 179 -2.28 -29.00 12.78
N ALA A 180 -3.37 -28.42 12.28
CA ALA A 180 -3.55 -28.14 10.85
C ALA A 180 -2.65 -26.99 10.37
N ASP A 181 -1.99 -27.16 9.22
CA ASP A 181 -1.16 -26.12 8.61
C ASP A 181 -1.99 -25.04 7.93
N MET A 182 -3.17 -25.41 7.44
CA MET A 182 -4.13 -24.50 6.84
C MET A 182 -5.54 -24.78 7.35
N VAL A 183 -6.25 -23.73 7.74
CA VAL A 183 -7.68 -23.78 8.04
C VAL A 183 -8.40 -22.75 7.18
N THR A 184 -9.55 -23.10 6.61
CA THR A 184 -10.36 -22.15 5.83
C THR A 184 -11.81 -22.08 6.28
N MET A 185 -12.40 -20.89 6.16
CA MET A 185 -13.83 -20.65 6.28
C MET A 185 -14.26 -19.71 5.16
N SER A 186 -15.13 -20.18 4.26
CA SER A 186 -15.66 -19.34 3.18
C SER A 186 -17.16 -19.23 3.32
N TYR A 187 -17.64 -18.04 3.69
CA TYR A 187 -19.05 -17.70 3.84
C TYR A 187 -19.80 -18.65 4.78
N SER A 188 -19.10 -19.19 5.78
CA SER A 188 -19.62 -20.11 6.77
C SER A 188 -19.71 -19.47 8.17
N LEU A 189 -18.81 -18.54 8.52
CA LEU A 189 -18.79 -17.91 9.85
C LEU A 189 -20.04 -17.07 10.11
N SER A 190 -20.55 -16.37 9.09
CA SER A 190 -21.82 -15.63 9.11
C SER A 190 -23.06 -16.50 9.28
N MET A 191 -22.96 -17.80 9.00
CA MET A 191 -24.06 -18.78 9.11
C MET A 191 -24.07 -19.57 10.42
N ILE A 192 -23.05 -19.44 11.26
CA ILE A 192 -22.90 -20.17 12.53
C ILE A 192 -23.39 -19.29 13.68
N PRO A 193 -24.50 -19.61 14.37
CA PRO A 193 -24.98 -18.84 15.52
C PRO A 193 -23.94 -18.75 16.64
N ASP A 194 -23.41 -19.89 17.10
CA ASP A 194 -22.46 -19.99 18.21
C ASP A 194 -21.00 -19.83 17.77
N TYR A 195 -20.71 -18.77 17.01
CA TYR A 195 -19.41 -18.59 16.36
C TYR A 195 -18.22 -18.46 17.32
N TYR A 196 -18.43 -18.00 18.56
CA TYR A 196 -17.37 -17.93 19.56
C TYR A 196 -16.71 -19.29 19.77
N SER A 197 -17.51 -20.34 20.01
CA SER A 197 -17.00 -21.70 20.24
C SER A 197 -16.22 -22.26 19.05
N VAL A 198 -16.65 -21.92 17.82
CA VAL A 198 -15.96 -22.34 16.59
C VAL A 198 -14.64 -21.59 16.45
N VAL A 199 -14.62 -20.26 16.60
CA VAL A 199 -13.37 -19.47 16.53
C VAL A 199 -12.37 -19.92 17.60
N ASP A 200 -12.84 -20.30 18.78
CA ASP A 200 -12.03 -20.87 19.87
C ASP A 200 -11.43 -22.23 19.48
N SER A 201 -12.23 -23.11 18.88
CA SER A 201 -11.77 -24.42 18.45
C SER A 201 -10.76 -24.31 17.30
N LEU A 202 -10.92 -23.34 16.39
CA LEU A 202 -9.94 -23.09 15.33
C LEU A 202 -8.55 -22.77 15.88
N ALA A 203 -8.47 -22.02 16.98
CA ALA A 203 -7.19 -21.71 17.62
C ALA A 203 -6.53 -22.95 18.23
N SER A 204 -7.31 -23.95 18.63
CA SER A 204 -6.78 -25.24 19.10
C SER A 204 -6.43 -26.19 17.95
N LEU A 205 -7.15 -26.08 16.84
CA LEU A 205 -6.99 -26.90 15.64
C LEU A 205 -5.76 -26.50 14.81
N LEU A 206 -5.46 -25.21 14.74
CA LEU A 206 -4.41 -24.63 13.91
C LEU A 206 -3.02 -24.88 14.53
N ALA A 207 -2.07 -25.37 13.72
CA ALA A 207 -0.68 -25.51 14.14
C ALA A 207 -0.06 -24.17 14.56
N SER A 208 1.01 -24.19 15.36
CA SER A 208 1.74 -22.99 15.79
C SER A 208 2.25 -22.16 14.60
N SER A 209 2.70 -22.83 13.55
CA SER A 209 3.09 -22.23 12.27
C SER A 209 1.97 -22.25 11.22
N GLY A 210 0.74 -22.59 11.60
CA GLY A 210 -0.40 -22.70 10.69
C GLY A 210 -0.91 -21.33 10.23
N ILE A 211 -1.70 -21.33 9.15
CA ILE A 211 -2.36 -20.15 8.61
C ILE A 211 -3.88 -20.36 8.48
N LEU A 212 -4.65 -19.35 8.82
CA LEU A 212 -6.11 -19.34 8.77
C LEU A 212 -6.57 -18.40 7.66
N GLY A 213 -7.49 -18.85 6.81
CA GLY A 213 -8.14 -18.00 5.81
C GLY A 213 -9.64 -17.92 6.05
N VAL A 214 -10.17 -16.70 6.17
CA VAL A 214 -11.61 -16.46 6.30
C VAL A 214 -12.04 -15.47 5.24
N CYS A 215 -13.07 -15.80 4.48
CA CYS A 215 -13.73 -14.89 3.56
C CYS A 215 -15.23 -14.87 3.88
N ASP A 216 -15.76 -13.74 4.32
CA ASP A 216 -17.17 -13.67 4.73
C ASP A 216 -17.80 -12.29 4.53
N PHE A 217 -19.12 -12.21 4.68
CA PHE A 217 -19.87 -10.96 4.70
C PHE A 217 -19.70 -10.23 6.03
N TYR A 218 -19.85 -8.92 5.99
CA TYR A 218 -19.80 -8.10 7.21
C TYR A 218 -20.53 -6.78 7.03
N VAL A 219 -20.99 -6.19 8.13
CA VAL A 219 -21.32 -4.76 8.16
C VAL A 219 -20.74 -4.09 9.41
N GLN A 220 -19.99 -3.01 9.23
CA GLN A 220 -19.27 -2.39 10.34
C GLN A 220 -19.22 -0.86 10.23
N SER A 221 -19.32 -0.17 11.37
CA SER A 221 -19.10 1.28 11.45
C SER A 221 -17.61 1.60 11.59
N ILE A 222 -17.19 2.77 11.14
CA ILE A 222 -15.79 3.20 11.30
C ILE A 222 -15.48 3.50 12.77
N VAL A 223 -16.49 3.98 13.51
CA VAL A 223 -16.41 4.28 14.95
C VAL A 223 -15.99 3.03 15.74
N ASP A 224 -16.57 1.88 15.41
CA ASP A 224 -16.32 0.60 16.10
C ASP A 224 -14.88 0.09 15.97
N VAL A 225 -14.17 0.52 14.92
CA VAL A 225 -12.81 0.05 14.57
C VAL A 225 -11.74 1.08 14.87
N SER A 226 -12.10 2.36 14.94
CA SER A 226 -11.16 3.49 15.04
C SER A 226 -10.16 3.42 16.20
N ALA A 227 -10.51 2.74 17.29
CA ALA A 227 -9.63 2.57 18.46
C ALA A 227 -8.64 1.38 18.35
N ARG A 228 -8.68 0.59 17.27
CA ARG A 228 -7.91 -0.66 17.14
C ARG A 228 -6.67 -0.48 16.28
N ASN A 229 -5.53 -0.91 16.82
CA ASN A 229 -4.21 -0.82 16.19
C ASN A 229 -3.66 -2.17 15.68
N TYR A 230 -4.37 -3.27 15.92
CA TYR A 230 -3.97 -4.62 15.52
C TYR A 230 -4.62 -5.13 14.23
N THR A 231 -5.41 -4.27 13.59
CA THR A 231 -6.05 -4.59 12.32
C THR A 231 -5.04 -4.51 11.16
N GLY A 232 -5.32 -5.22 10.07
CA GLY A 232 -4.47 -5.24 8.87
C GLY A 232 -4.76 -4.11 7.87
N GLY A 233 -5.49 -3.07 8.28
CA GLY A 233 -5.91 -1.99 7.40
C GLY A 233 -7.40 -1.67 7.53
N VAL A 234 -7.73 -0.39 7.35
CA VAL A 234 -9.09 0.14 7.56
C VAL A 234 -9.76 0.57 6.25
N PHE A 235 -9.05 0.49 5.12
CA PHE A 235 -9.55 0.88 3.82
C PHE A 235 -10.84 0.12 3.46
N ASN A 236 -11.84 0.82 2.91
CA ASN A 236 -13.16 0.27 2.55
C ASN A 236 -13.88 -0.53 3.67
N ARG A 237 -13.45 -0.42 4.94
CA ARG A 237 -14.05 -1.17 6.05
C ARG A 237 -15.39 -0.55 6.48
N HIS A 238 -15.53 0.77 6.38
CA HIS A 238 -16.77 1.47 6.72
C HIS A 238 -17.94 1.09 5.81
N VAL A 239 -19.08 0.77 6.42
CA VAL A 239 -20.39 0.69 5.76
C VAL A 239 -21.28 1.76 6.40
N ASN A 240 -21.89 2.62 5.59
CA ASN A 240 -22.77 3.69 6.08
C ASN A 240 -24.04 3.12 6.74
N TRP A 241 -24.73 3.92 7.56
CA TRP A 241 -25.88 3.45 8.36
C TRP A 241 -26.97 2.78 7.50
N LEU A 242 -27.35 3.37 6.37
CA LEU A 242 -28.35 2.82 5.45
C LEU A 242 -27.93 1.45 4.93
N GLY A 243 -26.68 1.32 4.48
CA GLY A 243 -26.13 0.06 3.98
C GLY A 243 -26.08 -1.00 5.07
N ARG A 244 -25.71 -0.63 6.31
CA ARG A 244 -25.71 -1.58 7.43
C ARG A 244 -27.12 -2.08 7.74
N ALA A 245 -28.11 -1.19 7.79
CA ALA A 245 -29.51 -1.57 8.04
C ALA A 245 -30.06 -2.45 6.92
N PHE A 246 -29.86 -2.05 5.67
CA PHE A 246 -30.32 -2.79 4.50
C PHE A 246 -29.72 -4.19 4.41
N TRP A 247 -28.38 -4.31 4.45
CA TRP A 247 -27.72 -5.61 4.29
C TRP A 247 -27.99 -6.55 5.47
N ARG A 248 -28.12 -6.04 6.70
CA ARG A 248 -28.54 -6.87 7.84
C ARG A 248 -29.91 -7.48 7.60
N ALA A 249 -30.91 -6.64 7.31
CA ALA A 249 -32.28 -7.10 7.08
C ALA A 249 -32.38 -8.07 5.88
N TRP A 250 -31.63 -7.80 4.81
CA TRP A 250 -31.62 -8.65 3.62
C TRP A 250 -31.11 -10.06 3.93
N PHE A 251 -29.96 -10.17 4.61
CA PHE A 251 -29.33 -11.46 4.89
C PHE A 251 -29.96 -12.20 6.07
N GLU A 252 -30.61 -11.48 6.99
CA GLU A 252 -31.38 -12.07 8.09
C GLU A 252 -32.56 -12.92 7.57
N ALA A 253 -33.16 -12.55 6.44
CA ALA A 253 -34.19 -13.35 5.77
C ALA A 253 -33.68 -14.75 5.36
N ASP A 254 -32.40 -14.86 5.03
CA ASP A 254 -31.71 -16.12 4.69
C ASP A 254 -31.00 -16.75 5.91
N ARG A 255 -31.29 -16.27 7.14
CA ARG A 255 -30.64 -16.67 8.41
C ARG A 255 -29.11 -16.47 8.42
N VAL A 256 -28.61 -15.49 7.68
CA VAL A 256 -27.18 -15.11 7.65
C VAL A 256 -26.98 -13.84 8.48
N SER A 257 -26.13 -13.90 9.50
CA SER A 257 -25.88 -12.77 10.40
C SER A 257 -24.62 -11.99 9.98
N LEU A 258 -24.80 -10.74 9.55
CA LEU A 258 -23.72 -9.83 9.10
C LEU A 258 -23.12 -8.99 10.24
N GLU A 259 -23.18 -9.45 11.49
CA GLU A 259 -22.69 -8.72 12.64
C GLU A 259 -21.18 -8.44 12.61
N ALA A 260 -20.80 -7.21 12.97
CA ALA A 260 -19.39 -6.80 13.07
C ALA A 260 -18.60 -7.65 14.07
N ALA A 261 -19.25 -8.10 15.15
CA ALA A 261 -18.64 -8.87 16.24
C ALA A 261 -17.97 -10.17 15.77
N ARG A 262 -18.44 -10.79 14.67
CA ARG A 262 -17.86 -12.02 14.11
C ARG A 262 -16.45 -11.81 13.60
N ARG A 263 -16.26 -10.77 12.77
CA ARG A 263 -14.94 -10.36 12.28
C ARG A 263 -14.06 -9.84 13.41
N ASP A 264 -14.66 -9.11 14.36
CA ASP A 264 -13.93 -8.53 15.48
C ASP A 264 -13.34 -9.58 16.41
N TYR A 265 -14.13 -10.60 16.74
CA TYR A 265 -13.69 -11.71 17.56
C TYR A 265 -12.62 -12.55 16.85
N LEU A 266 -12.77 -12.75 15.53
CA LEU A 266 -11.75 -13.39 14.70
C LEU A 266 -10.42 -12.62 14.74
N GLU A 267 -10.45 -11.31 14.49
CA GLU A 267 -9.26 -10.45 14.52
C GLU A 267 -8.66 -10.30 15.94
N TYR A 268 -9.45 -10.52 17.00
CA TYR A 268 -8.98 -10.55 18.39
C TYR A 268 -8.29 -11.88 18.75
N ARG A 269 -8.77 -12.99 18.20
CA ARG A 269 -8.27 -14.34 18.52
C ARG A 269 -7.06 -14.75 17.71
N PHE A 270 -6.84 -14.14 16.55
CA PHE A 270 -5.73 -14.46 15.65
C PHE A 270 -4.88 -13.22 15.32
N GLY A 271 -3.59 -13.44 15.05
CA GLY A 271 -2.71 -12.40 14.52
C GLY A 271 -3.01 -12.13 13.05
N THR A 272 -3.16 -10.86 12.66
CA THR A 272 -3.51 -10.49 11.27
C THR A 272 -2.27 -10.47 10.38
N VAL A 273 -2.21 -11.38 9.40
CA VAL A 273 -1.16 -11.39 8.36
C VAL A 273 -1.58 -10.52 7.18
N VAL A 274 -2.74 -10.78 6.59
CA VAL A 274 -3.32 -9.97 5.51
C VAL A 274 -4.81 -9.79 5.77
N SER A 275 -5.33 -8.59 5.56
CA SER A 275 -6.74 -8.28 5.65
C SER A 275 -7.12 -7.32 4.53
N ALA A 276 -8.19 -7.63 3.82
CA ALA A 276 -8.78 -6.77 2.80
C ALA A 276 -10.30 -6.71 2.94
N SER A 277 -10.87 -5.54 2.69
CA SER A 277 -12.32 -5.31 2.67
C SER A 277 -12.73 -4.82 1.29
N GLU A 278 -13.77 -5.44 0.71
CA GLU A 278 -14.16 -5.25 -0.68
C GLU A 278 -15.70 -5.19 -0.83
N ARG A 279 -16.16 -4.89 -2.04
CA ARG A 279 -17.60 -4.78 -2.36
C ARG A 279 -17.95 -5.56 -3.62
N ASN A 280 -19.00 -6.38 -3.54
CA ASN A 280 -19.55 -7.06 -4.71
C ASN A 280 -20.56 -6.15 -5.44
N TYR A 281 -20.06 -5.25 -6.30
CA TYR A 281 -20.89 -4.28 -7.02
C TYR A 281 -21.86 -4.89 -8.04
N LEU A 282 -21.61 -6.12 -8.52
CA LEU A 282 -22.53 -6.82 -9.43
C LEU A 282 -23.91 -7.06 -8.80
N LEU A 283 -24.00 -7.10 -7.48
CA LEU A 283 -25.22 -7.36 -6.71
C LEU A 283 -25.53 -6.20 -5.74
N GLY A 284 -25.24 -4.96 -6.14
CA GLY A 284 -25.58 -3.78 -5.32
C GLY A 284 -24.53 -3.36 -4.30
N GLY A 285 -23.34 -3.97 -4.32
CA GLY A 285 -22.23 -3.58 -3.44
C GLY A 285 -22.22 -4.33 -2.11
N ILE A 286 -22.46 -5.65 -2.13
CA ILE A 286 -22.47 -6.47 -0.92
C ILE A 286 -21.09 -6.42 -0.25
N PRO A 287 -20.99 -6.02 1.03
CA PRO A 287 -19.73 -5.96 1.75
C PRO A 287 -19.20 -7.34 2.14
N TYR A 288 -17.96 -7.64 1.76
CA TYR A 288 -17.24 -8.84 2.17
C TYR A 288 -15.80 -8.51 2.56
N TYR A 289 -15.17 -9.39 3.32
CA TYR A 289 -13.77 -9.27 3.71
C TYR A 289 -13.02 -10.56 3.43
N ILE A 290 -11.71 -10.43 3.27
CA ILE A 290 -10.74 -11.53 3.23
C ILE A 290 -9.79 -11.30 4.40
N PHE A 291 -9.63 -12.31 5.25
CA PHE A 291 -8.76 -12.30 6.40
C PHE A 291 -7.83 -13.52 6.32
N ILE A 292 -6.53 -13.26 6.34
CA ILE A 292 -5.48 -14.26 6.48
C ILE A 292 -4.83 -14.03 7.84
N GLY A 293 -5.00 -15.00 8.74
CA GLY A 293 -4.54 -14.95 10.11
C GLY A 293 -3.53 -16.04 10.44
N CYS A 294 -2.89 -15.90 11.59
CA CYS A 294 -2.03 -16.91 12.20
C CYS A 294 -2.31 -16.97 13.70
N GLN A 295 -1.72 -17.94 14.40
CA GLN A 295 -1.82 -18.00 15.85
C GLN A 295 -1.40 -16.67 16.48
N LYS A 296 -2.25 -16.12 17.35
CA LYS A 296 -1.97 -14.88 18.10
C LYS A 296 -0.62 -14.97 18.82
N ASP A 297 -0.33 -16.18 19.32
CA ASP A 297 0.85 -16.52 20.09
C ASP A 297 1.99 -17.15 19.28
N ALA A 298 1.87 -17.27 17.94
CA ALA A 298 2.99 -17.73 17.09
C ALA A 298 4.24 -16.86 17.30
N THR A 299 3.99 -15.57 17.54
CA THR A 299 5.00 -14.58 17.89
C THR A 299 5.07 -14.36 19.39
N LEU A 300 4.64 -15.28 20.29
CA LEU A 300 4.67 -15.16 21.76
C LEU A 300 5.37 -16.32 22.53
N SER A 301 6.12 -17.21 21.87
CA SER A 301 7.04 -18.13 22.58
C SER A 301 8.11 -17.35 23.38
N SER A 302 8.87 -17.95 24.30
CA SER A 302 9.93 -17.22 25.05
C SER A 302 10.91 -16.42 24.16
N SER A 303 11.05 -16.79 22.88
CA SER A 303 11.78 -16.09 21.81
C SER A 303 11.17 -14.76 21.32
N SER A 304 10.01 -14.37 21.83
CA SER A 304 9.17 -13.33 21.23
C SER A 304 9.36 -11.95 21.79
N HIS A 305 9.54 -11.87 23.11
CA HIS A 305 9.99 -10.62 23.71
C HIS A 305 11.40 -10.29 23.19
N GLU A 306 12.22 -11.31 22.94
CA GLU A 306 13.47 -11.15 22.21
C GLU A 306 13.25 -10.67 20.78
N THR A 307 12.27 -11.22 20.05
CA THR A 307 11.96 -10.79 18.67
C THR A 307 11.47 -9.34 18.64
N ILE A 308 10.58 -8.95 19.55
CA ILE A 308 10.12 -7.55 19.69
C ILE A 308 11.29 -6.63 20.05
N LYS A 309 12.16 -7.01 20.99
CA LYS A 309 13.38 -6.25 21.34
C LYS A 309 14.39 -6.20 20.19
N LYS A 310 14.54 -7.27 19.40
CA LYS A 310 15.39 -7.32 18.19
C LYS A 310 14.86 -6.39 17.10
N LEU A 311 13.54 -6.38 16.89
CA LEU A 311 12.88 -5.46 15.97
C LEU A 311 13.03 -4.01 16.45
N ASP A 312 12.79 -3.74 17.73
CA ASP A 312 12.98 -2.42 18.33
C ASP A 312 14.42 -1.91 18.17
N ALA A 313 15.41 -2.75 18.49
CA ALA A 313 16.83 -2.45 18.30
C ALA A 313 17.17 -2.16 16.84
N SER A 314 16.61 -2.95 15.91
CA SER A 314 16.74 -2.77 14.47
C SER A 314 16.07 -1.48 13.95
N PHE A 315 14.98 -1.04 14.57
CA PHE A 315 14.28 0.18 14.17
C PHE A 315 14.94 1.44 14.74
N THR A 316 15.54 1.35 15.92
CA THR A 316 16.15 2.48 16.66
C THR A 316 17.67 2.60 16.49
N GLU A 317 18.32 1.65 15.80
CA GLU A 317 19.78 1.54 15.71
C GLU A 317 20.46 1.37 17.10
N SER A 318 19.79 0.65 18.00
CA SER A 318 20.29 0.31 19.35
C SER A 318 20.99 -1.05 19.35
N PRO A 319 22.09 -1.26 20.11
CA PRO A 319 22.70 -2.58 20.26
C PRO A 319 21.75 -3.54 20.98
N TYR A 320 21.55 -4.73 20.43
CA TYR A 320 20.77 -5.78 21.08
C TYR A 320 21.60 -6.43 22.21
N MET A 321 21.12 -6.35 23.45
CA MET A 321 21.71 -7.00 24.62
C MET A 321 20.78 -8.13 25.08
N LEU A 322 21.29 -9.36 25.22
CA LEU A 322 20.55 -10.48 25.82
C LEU A 322 20.38 -10.23 27.33
N PRO A 323 19.15 -10.23 27.89
CA PRO A 323 18.96 -10.19 29.34
C PRO A 323 18.97 -11.59 29.93
N ALA A 324 19.66 -11.75 31.07
CA ALA A 324 19.84 -13.03 31.75
C ALA A 324 18.65 -13.45 32.63
N ASN A 325 17.64 -12.59 32.89
CA ASN A 325 16.47 -12.95 33.71
C ASN A 325 15.21 -12.18 33.31
N HIS A 326 14.12 -12.93 33.07
CA HIS A 326 13.01 -12.51 32.21
C HIS A 326 11.80 -11.85 32.92
N ARG A 327 11.67 -11.97 34.25
CA ARG A 327 10.47 -11.53 35.00
C ARG A 327 10.67 -10.23 35.77
N GLU A 328 11.83 -10.03 36.40
CA GLU A 328 12.13 -8.82 37.18
C GLU A 328 12.38 -7.59 36.28
N GLU A 329 12.83 -7.80 35.04
CA GLU A 329 12.98 -6.73 34.05
C GLU A 329 11.65 -6.28 33.43
N MET A 330 10.55 -7.03 33.51
CA MET A 330 9.26 -6.61 32.94
C MET A 330 8.64 -5.45 33.72
N ASP A 331 8.64 -5.55 35.06
CA ASP A 331 8.20 -4.46 35.94
C ASP A 331 9.16 -3.26 35.86
N LYS A 332 10.43 -3.52 35.53
CA LYS A 332 11.43 -2.49 35.28
C LYS A 332 11.25 -1.83 33.92
N ALA A 333 10.97 -2.56 32.84
CA ALA A 333 10.77 -2.06 31.48
C ALA A 333 9.49 -1.22 31.33
N VAL A 334 8.43 -1.54 32.08
CA VAL A 334 7.22 -0.69 32.16
C VAL A 334 7.50 0.62 32.91
N LYS A 335 8.45 0.62 33.87
CA LYS A 335 8.91 1.82 34.58
C LYS A 335 10.04 2.59 33.85
N GLU A 336 10.85 1.91 33.05
CA GLU A 336 12.02 2.40 32.32
C GLU A 336 11.71 2.77 30.85
N SER A 337 10.51 2.44 30.34
CA SER A 337 10.02 2.89 29.02
C SER A 337 10.12 4.41 28.83
N ASN A 338 10.18 5.17 29.92
CA ASN A 338 10.31 6.62 29.94
C ASN A 338 11.76 7.15 29.80
N ARG A 339 12.78 6.28 29.70
CA ARG A 339 14.21 6.69 29.66
C ARG A 339 14.99 6.21 28.42
N GLU A 340 14.48 5.22 27.70
CA GLU A 340 15.14 4.66 26.51
C GLU A 340 14.39 5.02 25.23
N ILE A 341 15.10 5.29 24.14
CA ILE A 341 14.50 5.55 22.83
C ILE A 341 13.85 4.26 22.32
N ARG A 342 12.52 4.27 22.13
CA ARG A 342 11.74 3.11 21.67
C ARG A 342 11.02 3.38 20.35
N SER A 343 10.86 2.33 19.55
CA SER A 343 10.09 2.38 18.31
C SER A 343 8.57 2.42 18.58
N LYS A 344 7.81 3.02 17.65
CA LYS A 344 6.34 3.01 17.65
C LYS A 344 5.77 1.60 17.72
N ALA A 345 6.41 0.68 17.01
CA ALA A 345 6.06 -0.73 17.02
C ALA A 345 6.17 -1.32 18.43
N TYR A 346 7.27 -1.05 19.14
CA TYR A 346 7.48 -1.50 20.50
C TYR A 346 6.45 -0.92 21.48
N GLU A 347 6.24 0.40 21.44
CA GLU A 347 5.24 1.08 22.27
C GLU A 347 3.84 0.47 22.08
N SER A 348 3.43 0.28 20.83
CA SER A 348 2.14 -0.33 20.50
C SER A 348 2.07 -1.80 20.91
N ALA A 349 3.17 -2.55 20.80
CA ALA A 349 3.23 -3.94 21.23
C ALA A 349 3.06 -4.07 22.75
N VAL A 350 3.74 -3.22 23.54
CA VAL A 350 3.63 -3.21 25.00
C VAL A 350 2.20 -2.91 25.44
N VAL A 351 1.57 -1.88 24.84
CA VAL A 351 0.17 -1.53 25.13
C VAL A 351 -0.75 -2.71 24.83
N ASN A 352 -0.62 -3.33 23.65
CA ASN A 352 -1.48 -4.44 23.26
C ASN A 352 -1.29 -5.65 24.16
N LEU A 353 -0.04 -6.02 24.48
CA LEU A 353 0.25 -7.14 25.38
C LEU A 353 -0.32 -6.90 26.78
N SER A 354 -0.22 -5.68 27.31
CA SER A 354 -0.79 -5.32 28.62
C SER A 354 -2.32 -5.42 28.66
N ALA A 355 -2.98 -5.17 27.53
CA ALA A 355 -4.43 -5.26 27.37
C ALA A 355 -4.91 -6.63 26.83
N ASN A 356 -4.03 -7.63 26.73
CA ASN A 356 -4.30 -8.93 26.10
C ASN A 356 -4.90 -8.81 24.67
N LEU A 357 -4.48 -7.80 23.91
CA LEU A 357 -4.81 -7.60 22.51
C LEU A 357 -3.75 -8.25 21.61
N PRO A 358 -4.09 -8.65 20.38
CA PRO A 358 -3.09 -9.09 19.39
C PRO A 358 -2.06 -8.00 19.12
N LEU A 359 -0.87 -8.39 18.66
CA LEU A 359 0.11 -7.42 18.20
C LEU A 359 -0.36 -6.72 16.92
N PRO A 360 0.18 -5.53 16.60
CA PRO A 360 -0.03 -4.92 15.30
C PRO A 360 0.27 -5.88 14.14
N SER A 361 -0.49 -5.77 13.04
CA SER A 361 -0.33 -6.62 11.84
C SER A 361 1.10 -6.63 11.28
N ALA A 362 1.87 -5.57 11.50
CA ALA A 362 3.29 -5.45 11.15
C ALA A 362 4.19 -6.54 11.79
N PHE A 363 3.80 -7.11 12.94
CA PHE A 363 4.56 -8.15 13.65
C PHE A 363 4.32 -9.57 13.10
N TYR A 364 3.26 -9.75 12.31
CA TYR A 364 2.89 -11.04 11.71
C TYR A 364 3.28 -11.13 10.23
N GLN A 365 4.01 -10.14 9.72
CA GLN A 365 4.48 -10.10 8.33
C GLN A 365 5.71 -10.99 8.14
N ASN A 366 5.89 -11.52 6.93
CA ASN A 366 7.11 -12.27 6.59
C ASN A 366 8.36 -11.39 6.55
N HIS A 367 8.19 -10.10 6.23
CA HIS A 367 9.23 -9.10 6.10
C HIS A 367 8.93 -7.90 7.00
N HIS A 368 9.94 -7.39 7.69
CA HIS A 368 9.79 -6.32 8.68
C HIS A 368 10.41 -4.99 8.20
N TYR A 369 10.34 -4.72 6.89
CA TYR A 369 10.87 -3.48 6.30
C TYR A 369 9.97 -2.28 6.62
N ARG A 370 8.64 -2.48 6.61
CA ARG A 370 7.65 -1.44 6.93
C ARG A 370 7.44 -1.37 8.43
N ILE A 371 7.77 -0.22 9.02
CA ILE A 371 7.59 0.02 10.45
C ILE A 371 6.12 0.33 10.71
N PHE A 372 5.61 -0.15 11.84
CA PHE A 372 4.24 0.10 12.28
C PHE A 372 3.93 1.60 12.33
N TYR A 373 2.78 1.96 11.76
CA TYR A 373 2.17 3.28 11.85
C TYR A 373 0.66 3.12 12.00
N ASN A 374 0.01 4.12 12.59
CA ASN A 374 -1.45 4.15 12.70
C ASN A 374 -2.03 4.84 11.45
N ASP A 375 -2.68 4.08 10.58
CA ASP A 375 -3.25 4.55 9.31
C ASP A 375 -4.48 5.46 9.47
N MET A 376 -5.07 5.51 10.66
CA MET A 376 -6.24 6.33 10.98
C MET A 376 -5.91 7.75 11.41
N LEU A 377 -4.64 8.08 11.68
CA LEU A 377 -4.25 9.42 12.11
C LEU A 377 -4.56 10.45 11.00
N PRO A 378 -5.07 11.66 11.35
CA PRO A 378 -5.37 12.71 10.38
C PRO A 378 -4.19 13.06 9.47
N LYS A 379 -2.97 13.05 10.03
CA LYS A 379 -1.73 13.31 9.28
C LYS A 379 -1.46 12.30 8.16
N HIS A 380 -2.01 11.08 8.25
CA HIS A 380 -1.86 10.05 7.21
C HIS A 380 -3.05 10.01 6.24
N THR A 381 -4.25 10.37 6.71
CA THR A 381 -5.47 10.34 5.89
C THR A 381 -5.68 11.60 5.04
N GLN A 382 -4.98 12.70 5.33
CA GLN A 382 -5.06 13.97 4.59
C GLN A 382 -4.80 13.86 3.07
N PHE A 383 -4.10 12.81 2.63
CA PHE A 383 -3.77 12.57 1.21
C PHE A 383 -4.87 11.84 0.43
N GLN A 384 -6.02 11.54 1.06
CA GLN A 384 -7.18 10.90 0.40
C GLN A 384 -6.85 9.59 -0.33
N ASN A 385 -5.98 8.76 0.26
CA ASN A 385 -5.49 7.49 -0.32
C ASN A 385 -4.82 7.65 -1.69
N GLU A 386 -4.16 8.77 -1.92
CA GLU A 386 -3.44 9.05 -3.15
C GLU A 386 -1.95 9.35 -2.89
N TYR A 387 -1.05 8.74 -3.67
CA TYR A 387 0.36 9.16 -3.70
C TYR A 387 0.55 10.36 -4.64
N ILE A 388 1.53 11.21 -4.36
CA ILE A 388 1.75 12.42 -5.16
C ILE A 388 2.57 12.10 -6.42
N TYR A 389 3.66 11.36 -6.26
CA TYR A 389 4.64 11.11 -7.31
C TYR A 389 4.76 9.62 -7.63
N ALA A 390 4.68 9.27 -8.92
CA ALA A 390 4.87 7.89 -9.39
C ALA A 390 6.36 7.55 -9.68
N PHE A 391 7.22 8.58 -9.70
CA PHE A 391 8.66 8.52 -9.93
C PHE A 391 9.33 9.74 -9.26
N ASN A 392 10.64 9.63 -8.99
CA ASN A 392 11.44 10.68 -8.36
C ASN A 392 11.85 11.78 -9.36
N TRP A 393 11.93 13.03 -8.88
CA TRP A 393 12.38 14.21 -9.64
C TRP A 393 13.80 14.66 -9.22
N GLU A 394 14.64 13.72 -8.81
CA GLU A 394 16.00 14.01 -8.38
C GLU A 394 16.98 13.04 -9.06
N ASP A 395 18.10 13.57 -9.55
CA ASP A 395 19.09 12.78 -10.28
C ASP A 395 19.99 11.96 -9.32
N PRO A 396 19.83 10.62 -9.23
CA PRO A 396 20.65 9.83 -8.33
C PRO A 396 22.13 9.78 -8.77
N ARG A 397 22.46 10.08 -10.03
CA ARG A 397 23.87 10.14 -10.49
C ARG A 397 24.64 11.27 -9.81
N VAL A 398 23.96 12.38 -9.53
CA VAL A 398 24.55 13.50 -8.78
C VAL A 398 24.70 13.11 -7.31
N ASP A 399 23.70 12.41 -6.76
CA ASP A 399 23.73 11.95 -5.36
C ASP A 399 24.90 10.99 -5.11
N HIS A 400 25.11 10.00 -5.97
CA HIS A 400 26.28 9.10 -5.86
C HIS A 400 27.61 9.84 -5.91
N ARG A 401 27.74 10.86 -6.77
CA ARG A 401 28.97 11.65 -6.92
C ARG A 401 29.26 12.50 -5.68
N LEU A 402 28.20 13.07 -5.10
CA LEU A 402 28.30 13.98 -3.96
C LEU A 402 28.43 13.24 -2.64
N LEU A 403 27.70 12.13 -2.47
CA LEU A 403 27.60 11.38 -1.24
C LEU A 403 28.64 10.28 -1.11
N ASN A 404 29.18 9.74 -2.21
CA ASN A 404 30.13 8.63 -2.19
C ASN A 404 29.70 7.51 -1.21
N ILE A 405 28.51 6.96 -1.43
CA ILE A 405 27.87 5.99 -0.53
C ILE A 405 28.71 4.71 -0.44
N GLY A 406 29.05 4.31 0.77
CA GLY A 406 29.77 3.08 1.12
C GLY A 406 28.94 2.12 1.98
N HIS A 407 29.56 0.99 2.33
CA HIS A 407 28.91 -0.09 3.08
C HIS A 407 28.65 0.24 4.56
N ASP A 408 29.40 1.16 5.15
CA ASP A 408 29.22 1.60 6.55
C ASP A 408 28.16 2.71 6.71
N ASP A 409 27.59 3.19 5.60
CA ASP A 409 26.67 4.32 5.64
C ASP A 409 25.29 3.93 6.18
N VAL A 410 24.76 4.82 7.03
CA VAL A 410 23.37 4.82 7.48
C VAL A 410 22.73 6.06 6.91
N ILE A 411 21.82 5.85 5.99
CA ILE A 411 21.22 6.90 5.16
C ILE A 411 19.79 7.12 5.62
N LEU A 412 19.44 8.36 5.95
CA LEU A 412 18.04 8.79 6.02
C LEU A 412 17.70 9.49 4.71
N ALA A 413 16.59 9.12 4.06
CA ALA A 413 16.18 9.73 2.80
C ALA A 413 14.65 9.79 2.68
N ILE A 414 14.14 10.85 2.07
CA ILE A 414 12.71 10.93 1.74
C ILE A 414 12.35 9.83 0.76
N THR A 415 11.27 9.08 1.02
CA THR A 415 10.85 7.96 0.17
C THR A 415 10.48 8.44 -1.23
N SER A 416 9.56 9.42 -1.34
CA SER A 416 8.98 9.84 -2.62
C SER A 416 8.44 8.60 -3.36
N ALA A 417 8.76 8.38 -4.63
CA ALA A 417 8.37 7.17 -5.35
C ALA A 417 9.27 5.94 -5.08
N GLY A 418 10.32 6.08 -4.26
CA GLY A 418 11.25 5.02 -3.91
C GLY A 418 12.37 4.75 -4.91
N ASP A 419 12.49 5.52 -6.01
CA ASP A 419 13.49 5.26 -7.05
C ASP A 419 14.92 5.45 -6.53
N ASN A 420 15.15 6.57 -5.81
CA ASN A 420 16.47 6.87 -5.24
C ASN A 420 16.82 5.92 -4.10
N ILE A 421 15.83 5.46 -3.32
CA ILE A 421 16.04 4.45 -2.27
C ILE A 421 16.61 3.16 -2.88
N LEU A 422 16.01 2.68 -3.97
CA LEU A 422 16.50 1.50 -4.71
C LEU A 422 17.88 1.76 -5.32
N ASP A 423 18.16 2.99 -5.75
CA ASP A 423 19.46 3.35 -6.29
C ASP A 423 20.57 3.40 -5.22
N TYR A 424 20.24 3.83 -4.00
CA TYR A 424 21.16 3.79 -2.86
C TYR A 424 21.41 2.36 -2.39
N LEU A 425 20.38 1.51 -2.33
CA LEU A 425 20.52 0.10 -1.93
C LEU A 425 21.43 -0.69 -2.88
N GLN A 426 21.55 -0.29 -4.16
CA GLN A 426 22.52 -0.87 -5.08
C GLN A 426 23.99 -0.60 -4.67
N LYS A 427 24.27 0.26 -3.69
CA LYS A 427 25.61 0.44 -3.10
C LYS A 427 25.83 -0.42 -1.85
N SER A 428 24.82 -1.18 -1.42
CA SER A 428 24.85 -2.02 -0.22
C SER A 428 25.27 -1.24 1.04
N PRO A 429 24.66 -0.07 1.33
CA PRO A 429 24.88 0.63 2.59
C PRO A 429 24.38 -0.22 3.77
N ARG A 430 24.87 0.06 4.97
CA ARG A 430 24.48 -0.66 6.19
C ARG A 430 22.99 -0.56 6.45
N ARG A 431 22.42 0.63 6.27
CA ARG A 431 20.98 0.88 6.44
C ARG A 431 20.49 2.08 5.63
N VAL A 432 19.26 1.99 5.14
CA VAL A 432 18.52 3.08 4.52
C VAL A 432 17.17 3.23 5.24
N HIS A 433 16.97 4.36 5.90
CA HIS A 433 15.71 4.82 6.46
C HIS A 433 14.99 5.65 5.40
N ALA A 434 14.03 5.04 4.70
CA ALA A 434 13.12 5.71 3.79
C ALA A 434 11.96 6.33 4.61
N VAL A 435 11.76 7.64 4.49
CA VAL A 435 10.80 8.39 5.32
C VAL A 435 9.80 9.12 4.43
N ASP A 436 8.51 8.95 4.68
CA ASP A 436 7.45 9.73 4.03
C ASP A 436 6.24 9.86 4.94
N LEU A 437 5.59 11.03 4.93
CA LEU A 437 4.36 11.23 5.67
C LEU A 437 3.16 10.55 4.99
N ASN A 438 3.19 10.42 3.65
CA ASN A 438 2.11 9.84 2.88
C ASN A 438 2.26 8.30 2.83
N PRO A 439 1.34 7.53 3.44
CA PRO A 439 1.43 6.08 3.43
C PRO A 439 1.48 5.47 2.03
N ASN A 440 0.82 6.11 1.06
CA ASN A 440 0.68 5.63 -0.32
C ASN A 440 2.00 5.70 -1.10
N GLN A 441 2.87 6.67 -0.78
CA GLN A 441 4.22 6.73 -1.34
C GLN A 441 5.05 5.53 -0.88
N ASN A 442 4.95 5.22 0.41
CA ASN A 442 5.62 4.07 0.97
C ASN A 442 5.02 2.74 0.47
N HIS A 443 3.71 2.67 0.18
CA HIS A 443 3.09 1.50 -0.48
C HIS A 443 3.65 1.27 -1.89
N LEU A 444 4.02 2.32 -2.62
CA LEU A 444 4.69 2.21 -3.93
C LEU A 444 6.13 1.68 -3.79
N LEU A 445 6.88 2.13 -2.78
CA LEU A 445 8.19 1.55 -2.47
C LEU A 445 8.06 0.06 -2.08
N GLU A 446 7.10 -0.30 -1.23
CA GLU A 446 6.83 -1.71 -0.88
C GLU A 446 6.50 -2.56 -2.11
N LEU A 447 5.67 -2.06 -3.03
CA LEU A 447 5.36 -2.78 -4.27
C LEU A 447 6.61 -3.03 -5.11
N LYS A 448 7.52 -2.05 -5.21
CA LYS A 448 8.80 -2.21 -5.92
C LYS A 448 9.66 -3.28 -5.25
N VAL A 449 9.82 -3.21 -3.92
CA VAL A 449 10.61 -4.18 -3.14
C VAL A 449 10.04 -5.59 -3.30
N ALA A 450 8.73 -5.77 -3.11
CA ALA A 450 8.05 -7.05 -3.31
C ALA A 450 8.24 -7.61 -4.73
N SER A 451 8.21 -6.74 -5.74
CA SER A 451 8.42 -7.14 -7.14
C SER A 451 9.86 -7.61 -7.40
N PHE A 452 10.86 -6.98 -6.80
CA PHE A 452 12.25 -7.45 -6.92
C PHE A 452 12.49 -8.79 -6.21
N ILE A 453 11.77 -9.06 -5.11
CA ILE A 453 11.89 -10.33 -4.40
C ILE A 453 11.18 -11.47 -5.18
N ALA A 454 9.97 -11.24 -5.68
CA ALA A 454 9.09 -12.32 -6.14
C ALA A 454 9.03 -12.52 -7.66
N LEU A 455 9.40 -11.51 -8.46
CA LEU A 455 9.20 -11.49 -9.91
C LEU A 455 10.52 -11.42 -10.68
N GLY A 456 10.51 -11.94 -11.91
CA GLY A 456 11.62 -11.77 -12.84
C GLY A 456 11.63 -10.39 -13.51
N HIS A 457 12.77 -10.01 -14.08
CA HIS A 457 13.00 -8.69 -14.70
C HIS A 457 11.92 -8.30 -15.72
N ARG A 458 11.38 -9.26 -16.48
CA ARG A 458 10.33 -9.02 -17.48
C ARG A 458 9.08 -8.40 -16.85
N ASP A 459 8.60 -8.94 -15.74
CA ASP A 459 7.37 -8.48 -15.12
C ASP A 459 7.62 -7.20 -14.32
N VAL A 460 8.79 -7.08 -13.68
CA VAL A 460 9.27 -5.80 -13.09
C VAL A 460 9.29 -4.68 -14.15
N TRP A 461 9.79 -4.97 -15.35
CA TRP A 461 9.83 -4.02 -16.46
C TRP A 461 8.44 -3.67 -16.98
N LYS A 462 7.50 -4.60 -17.05
CA LYS A 462 6.11 -4.25 -17.41
C LYS A 462 5.50 -3.30 -16.38
N ILE A 463 5.59 -3.67 -15.09
CA ILE A 463 4.97 -2.91 -13.99
C ILE A 463 5.57 -1.50 -13.88
N PHE A 464 6.90 -1.36 -13.88
CA PHE A 464 7.59 -0.08 -13.62
C PHE A 464 8.39 0.48 -14.81
N GLY A 465 8.51 -0.24 -15.91
CA GLY A 465 9.06 0.27 -17.16
C GLY A 465 7.96 0.84 -18.03
N GLU A 466 6.96 0.01 -18.31
CA GLU A 466 5.79 0.33 -19.14
C GLU A 466 4.64 0.96 -18.33
N GLY A 467 4.68 0.82 -17.00
CA GLY A 467 3.60 1.30 -16.12
C GLY A 467 2.33 0.44 -16.19
N LYS A 468 2.38 -0.73 -16.84
CA LYS A 468 1.21 -1.58 -17.13
C LYS A 468 1.54 -3.06 -17.05
N HIS A 469 0.59 -3.84 -16.56
CA HIS A 469 0.69 -5.29 -16.55
C HIS A 469 -0.72 -5.91 -16.57
N PRO A 470 -1.11 -6.66 -17.62
CA PRO A 470 -2.47 -7.21 -17.74
C PRO A 470 -2.80 -8.18 -16.59
N ASP A 471 -1.83 -8.99 -16.17
CA ASP A 471 -2.02 -9.99 -15.10
C ASP A 471 -1.64 -9.46 -13.70
N PHE A 472 -1.59 -8.12 -13.51
CA PHE A 472 -1.11 -7.53 -12.25
C PHE A 472 -1.87 -8.06 -11.02
N ARG A 473 -3.21 -8.16 -11.12
CA ARG A 473 -4.03 -8.68 -10.01
C ARG A 473 -3.63 -10.11 -9.63
N GLN A 474 -3.40 -10.97 -10.62
CA GLN A 474 -2.99 -12.35 -10.38
C GLN A 474 -1.61 -12.40 -9.72
N LEU A 475 -0.65 -11.61 -10.20
CA LEU A 475 0.67 -11.48 -9.58
C LEU A 475 0.60 -10.94 -8.16
N LEU A 476 -0.26 -9.96 -7.91
CA LEU A 476 -0.48 -9.36 -6.60
C LEU A 476 -0.88 -10.42 -5.58
N ILE A 477 -1.84 -11.29 -5.93
CA ILE A 477 -2.35 -12.33 -5.04
C ILE A 477 -1.36 -13.48 -4.92
N SER A 478 -0.89 -14.04 -6.04
CA SER A 478 -0.17 -15.32 -6.07
C SER A 478 1.34 -15.23 -5.82
N ARG A 479 1.95 -14.05 -5.97
CA ARG A 479 3.40 -13.86 -5.90
C ARG A 479 3.81 -12.71 -4.97
N LEU A 480 3.13 -11.57 -5.02
CA LEU A 480 3.56 -10.37 -4.27
C LEU A 480 3.02 -10.34 -2.84
N SER A 481 1.84 -10.92 -2.58
CA SER A 481 1.18 -10.84 -1.27
C SER A 481 2.02 -11.30 -0.07
N PRO A 482 2.93 -12.29 -0.16
CA PRO A 482 3.77 -12.67 0.99
C PRO A 482 4.85 -11.63 1.34
N HIS A 483 5.06 -10.63 0.47
CA HIS A 483 6.12 -9.63 0.57
C HIS A 483 5.61 -8.21 0.83
N LEU A 484 4.31 -8.04 1.01
CA LEU A 484 3.66 -6.75 1.26
C LEU A 484 3.09 -6.72 2.67
N SER A 485 3.14 -5.55 3.32
CA SER A 485 2.31 -5.32 4.49
C SER A 485 0.82 -5.42 4.14
N SER A 486 -0.01 -5.77 5.11
CA SER A 486 -1.46 -5.89 4.91
C SER A 486 -2.08 -4.61 4.34
N GLN A 487 -1.64 -3.43 4.81
CA GLN A 487 -2.11 -2.13 4.30
C GLN A 487 -1.70 -1.91 2.84
N ALA A 488 -0.44 -2.20 2.48
CA ALA A 488 0.04 -2.06 1.11
C ALA A 488 -0.68 -3.03 0.16
N PHE A 489 -0.88 -4.28 0.58
CA PHE A 489 -1.64 -5.26 -0.19
C PHE A 489 -3.07 -4.77 -0.46
N GLN A 490 -3.77 -4.32 0.58
CA GLN A 490 -5.14 -3.82 0.45
C GLN A 490 -5.22 -2.62 -0.49
N TYR A 491 -4.28 -1.68 -0.37
CA TYR A 491 -4.17 -0.53 -1.26
C TYR A 491 -4.06 -0.96 -2.73
N TRP A 492 -3.13 -1.86 -3.04
CA TRP A 492 -2.90 -2.30 -4.42
C TRP A 492 -3.99 -3.23 -4.97
N LEU A 493 -4.73 -3.91 -4.10
CA LEU A 493 -5.88 -4.74 -4.49
C LEU A 493 -7.01 -3.88 -5.09
N GLU A 494 -7.32 -2.75 -4.44
CA GLU A 494 -8.28 -1.76 -4.93
C GLU A 494 -7.76 -1.05 -6.20
N HIS A 495 -6.45 -0.76 -6.23
CA HIS A 495 -5.81 -0.01 -7.32
C HIS A 495 -5.25 -0.90 -8.44
N THR A 496 -5.72 -2.14 -8.57
CA THR A 496 -5.28 -3.04 -9.66
C THR A 496 -5.49 -2.44 -11.05
N HIS A 497 -6.54 -1.64 -11.22
CA HIS A 497 -6.87 -0.93 -12.47
C HIS A 497 -5.76 0.01 -12.96
N VAL A 498 -4.86 0.49 -12.08
CA VAL A 498 -3.71 1.32 -12.44
C VAL A 498 -2.83 0.62 -13.47
N PHE A 499 -2.65 -0.69 -13.34
CA PHE A 499 -1.78 -1.48 -14.22
C PHE A 499 -2.54 -2.25 -15.30
N THR A 500 -3.80 -2.63 -15.04
CA THR A 500 -4.58 -3.48 -15.94
C THR A 500 -5.43 -2.69 -16.94
N SER A 501 -5.67 -1.40 -16.70
CA SER A 501 -6.50 -0.58 -17.59
C SER A 501 -5.92 -0.51 -19.01
N THR A 502 -6.77 -0.83 -19.99
CA THR A 502 -6.46 -0.66 -21.42
C THR A 502 -6.43 0.81 -21.81
N SER A 503 -7.09 1.68 -21.05
CA SER A 503 -7.10 3.14 -21.24
C SER A 503 -5.99 3.84 -20.45
N GLY A 504 -5.52 4.99 -20.96
CA GLY A 504 -4.45 5.79 -20.33
C GLY A 504 -3.05 5.17 -20.42
N LYS A 505 -2.09 5.76 -19.70
CA LYS A 505 -0.67 5.36 -19.68
C LYS A 505 -0.23 4.67 -18.38
N GLY A 506 -1.17 4.03 -17.68
CA GLY A 506 -0.88 3.22 -16.50
C GLY A 506 -0.35 4.05 -15.32
N LEU A 507 0.62 3.50 -14.58
CA LEU A 507 1.21 4.07 -13.35
C LEU A 507 1.64 5.54 -13.48
N TYR A 508 2.10 5.98 -14.65
CA TYR A 508 2.63 7.33 -14.85
C TYR A 508 1.57 8.37 -15.21
N GLU A 509 0.30 7.96 -15.24
CA GLU A 509 -0.87 8.83 -15.38
C GLU A 509 -1.80 8.75 -14.15
N THR A 510 -1.26 8.32 -13.02
CA THR A 510 -1.93 8.22 -11.72
C THR A 510 -1.17 9.01 -10.64
N GLY A 511 -1.75 9.12 -9.44
CA GLY A 511 -1.24 10.01 -8.39
C GLY A 511 -1.37 11.51 -8.71
N GLY A 512 -0.92 12.37 -7.81
CA GLY A 512 -1.07 13.83 -7.93
C GLY A 512 -0.41 14.42 -9.19
N SER A 513 0.78 13.92 -9.52
CA SER A 513 1.57 14.31 -10.70
C SER A 513 0.84 14.10 -12.04
N ARG A 514 -0.19 13.22 -12.09
CA ARG A 514 -0.99 12.98 -13.30
C ARG A 514 -1.61 14.24 -13.88
N HIS A 515 -1.98 15.20 -13.02
CA HIS A 515 -2.72 16.38 -13.45
C HIS A 515 -1.85 17.26 -14.35
N ALA A 516 -0.60 17.52 -13.93
CA ALA A 516 0.38 18.24 -14.73
C ALA A 516 0.74 17.47 -16.01
N ILE A 517 1.00 16.16 -15.91
CA ILE A 517 1.39 15.32 -17.05
C ILE A 517 0.28 15.27 -18.11
N LYS A 518 -0.97 15.01 -17.70
CA LYS A 518 -2.12 14.95 -18.62
C LYS A 518 -2.40 16.30 -19.26
N MET A 519 -2.28 17.39 -18.52
CA MET A 519 -2.47 18.73 -19.08
C MET A 519 -1.44 19.02 -20.18
N VAL A 520 -0.15 18.78 -19.93
CA VAL A 520 0.92 19.01 -20.92
C VAL A 520 0.69 18.16 -22.18
N ARG A 521 0.36 16.88 -22.02
CA ARG A 521 0.05 16.01 -23.17
C ARG A 521 -1.20 16.44 -23.93
N TYR A 522 -2.24 16.86 -23.21
CA TYR A 522 -3.46 17.38 -23.81
C TYR A 522 -3.18 18.64 -24.62
N LEU A 523 -2.34 19.56 -24.11
CA LEU A 523 -1.91 20.74 -24.86
C LEU A 523 -1.18 20.35 -26.15
N PHE A 524 -0.25 19.41 -26.10
CA PHE A 524 0.42 18.94 -27.31
C PHE A 524 -0.54 18.33 -28.33
N LYS A 525 -1.58 17.65 -27.85
CA LYS A 525 -2.64 17.11 -28.72
C LYS A 525 -3.46 18.22 -29.37
N VAL A 526 -3.93 19.20 -28.60
CA VAL A 526 -4.75 20.32 -29.09
C VAL A 526 -3.99 21.17 -30.11
N PHE A 527 -2.70 21.41 -29.89
CA PHE A 527 -1.86 22.20 -30.79
C PHE A 527 -1.17 21.36 -31.89
N GLY A 528 -1.50 20.08 -32.04
CA GLY A 528 -0.95 19.22 -33.10
C GLY A 528 0.56 18.94 -33.00
N LEU A 529 1.15 19.07 -31.81
CA LEU A 529 2.58 18.90 -31.55
C LEU A 529 3.00 17.46 -31.22
N GLU A 530 2.07 16.49 -31.18
CA GLU A 530 2.40 15.09 -30.85
C GLU A 530 3.49 14.51 -31.75
N GLY A 531 3.52 14.88 -33.04
CA GLY A 531 4.56 14.47 -33.98
C GLY A 531 5.94 15.05 -33.63
N GLU A 532 6.01 16.32 -33.24
CA GLU A 532 7.27 16.98 -32.85
C GLU A 532 7.77 16.46 -31.50
N VAL A 533 6.89 16.22 -30.53
CA VAL A 533 7.23 15.59 -29.25
C VAL A 533 7.79 14.18 -29.46
N ARG A 534 7.20 13.41 -30.39
CA ARG A 534 7.73 12.10 -30.76
C ARG A 534 9.13 12.20 -31.36
N LYS A 535 9.34 13.13 -32.31
CA LYS A 535 10.67 13.38 -32.89
C LYS A 535 11.68 13.78 -31.82
N LEU A 536 11.30 14.61 -30.85
CA LEU A 536 12.14 15.00 -29.70
C LEU A 536 12.56 13.77 -28.89
N CYS A 537 11.63 12.86 -28.61
CA CYS A 537 11.89 11.63 -27.86
C CYS A 537 12.66 10.56 -28.66
N GLU A 538 12.70 10.66 -29.98
CA GLU A 538 13.40 9.74 -30.90
C GLU A 538 14.75 10.31 -31.40
N ALA A 539 15.07 11.57 -31.05
CA ALA A 539 16.24 12.27 -31.57
C ALA A 539 17.56 11.57 -31.19
N PRO A 540 18.44 11.21 -32.13
CA PRO A 540 19.72 10.55 -31.86
C PRO A 540 20.79 11.51 -31.31
N THR A 541 20.69 12.81 -31.62
CA THR A 541 21.72 13.80 -31.29
C THR A 541 21.13 15.04 -30.65
N LEU A 542 21.95 15.76 -29.86
CA LEU A 542 21.56 17.04 -29.26
C LEU A 542 21.25 18.10 -30.32
N ASN A 543 21.93 18.08 -31.47
CA ASN A 543 21.71 19.06 -32.54
C ASN A 543 20.28 18.92 -33.11
N GLU A 544 19.86 17.71 -33.44
CA GLU A 544 18.48 17.45 -33.90
C GLU A 544 17.44 17.81 -32.84
N GLN A 545 17.72 17.49 -31.56
CA GLN A 545 16.83 17.85 -30.45
C GLN A 545 16.67 19.38 -30.33
N ARG A 546 17.76 20.14 -30.50
CA ARG A 546 17.79 21.61 -30.45
C ARG A 546 17.04 22.24 -31.63
N GLU A 547 17.02 21.61 -32.80
CA GLU A 547 16.25 22.09 -33.96
C GLU A 547 14.72 21.93 -33.74
N ILE A 548 14.31 20.89 -33.02
CA ILE A 548 12.89 20.62 -32.73
C ILE A 548 12.36 21.52 -31.61
N TRP A 549 13.19 21.82 -30.60
CA TRP A 549 12.77 22.52 -29.39
C TRP A 549 12.01 23.84 -29.60
N PRO A 550 12.45 24.77 -30.48
CA PRO A 550 11.75 26.05 -30.69
C PRO A 550 10.27 25.92 -31.05
N ARG A 551 9.87 24.84 -31.73
CA ARG A 551 8.48 24.58 -32.12
C ARG A 551 7.63 24.19 -30.92
N ILE A 552 8.17 23.32 -30.06
CA ILE A 552 7.50 22.87 -28.83
C ILE A 552 7.48 24.00 -27.79
N ARG A 553 8.62 24.68 -27.63
CA ARG A 553 8.81 25.82 -26.74
C ARG A 553 7.78 26.91 -26.98
N ARG A 554 7.45 27.24 -28.23
CA ARG A 554 6.46 28.29 -28.56
C ARG A 554 5.10 28.06 -27.91
N VAL A 555 4.67 26.81 -27.76
CA VAL A 555 3.38 26.44 -27.16
C VAL A 555 3.48 26.33 -25.65
N LEU A 556 4.51 25.62 -25.15
CA LEU A 556 4.77 25.49 -23.70
C LEU A 556 5.01 26.86 -23.04
N MET A 557 5.67 27.75 -23.76
CA MET A 557 6.02 29.10 -23.35
C MET A 557 5.12 30.13 -24.05
N SER A 558 3.83 29.84 -24.20
CA SER A 558 2.85 30.85 -24.61
C SER A 558 2.30 31.63 -23.41
N ARG A 559 2.12 32.95 -23.55
CA ARG A 559 1.57 33.83 -22.50
C ARG A 559 0.20 33.38 -21.94
N PRO A 560 -0.75 32.85 -22.75
CA PRO A 560 -2.03 32.36 -22.22
C PRO A 560 -1.87 31.11 -21.33
N LEU A 561 -0.97 30.19 -21.69
CA LEU A 561 -0.70 29.00 -20.90
C LEU A 561 -0.01 29.35 -19.57
N HIS A 562 0.93 30.30 -19.61
CA HIS A 562 1.57 30.86 -18.43
C HIS A 562 0.55 31.50 -17.48
N TRP A 563 -0.38 32.30 -18.00
CA TRP A 563 -1.44 32.92 -17.20
C TRP A 563 -2.38 31.88 -16.56
N ALA A 564 -2.75 30.82 -17.29
CA ALA A 564 -3.58 29.74 -16.76
C ALA A 564 -2.88 28.89 -15.68
N VAL A 565 -1.58 28.62 -15.86
CA VAL A 565 -0.77 27.77 -14.97
C VAL A 565 -0.28 28.51 -13.71
N VAL A 566 0.09 29.80 -13.85
CA VAL A 566 0.63 30.63 -12.77
C VAL A 566 -0.47 31.42 -12.03
N GLY A 567 -1.60 31.68 -12.70
CA GLY A 567 -2.71 32.45 -12.13
C GLY A 567 -3.58 31.67 -11.13
N THR A 568 -3.49 30.34 -11.08
CA THR A 568 -4.23 29.53 -10.09
C THR A 568 -3.28 28.93 -9.06
N GLU A 569 -3.27 29.47 -7.83
CA GLU A 569 -2.58 28.87 -6.68
C GLU A 569 -2.96 27.39 -6.47
N TRP A 570 -4.19 27.05 -6.87
CA TRP A 570 -4.72 25.70 -6.92
C TRP A 570 -3.90 24.74 -7.79
N PHE A 571 -3.37 25.20 -8.94
CA PHE A 571 -2.60 24.36 -9.86
C PHE A 571 -1.20 24.05 -9.29
N ALA A 572 -0.49 25.05 -8.77
CA ALA A 572 0.82 24.85 -8.14
C ALA A 572 0.76 23.87 -6.97
N TRP A 573 -0.29 23.95 -6.15
CA TRP A 573 -0.45 23.06 -5.00
C TRP A 573 -0.96 21.66 -5.39
N LYS A 574 -2.00 21.56 -6.24
CA LYS A 574 -2.64 20.26 -6.57
C LYS A 574 -1.94 19.47 -7.67
N ALA A 575 -1.24 20.13 -8.60
CA ALA A 575 -0.61 19.48 -9.76
C ALA A 575 0.92 19.38 -9.66
N ALA A 576 1.59 20.33 -8.99
CA ALA A 576 3.05 20.32 -8.82
C ALA A 576 3.51 20.03 -7.38
N GLY A 577 2.62 20.16 -6.38
CA GLY A 577 2.95 19.96 -4.97
C GLY A 577 3.78 21.09 -4.35
N VAL A 578 3.84 22.27 -5.00
CA VAL A 578 4.72 23.39 -4.59
C VAL A 578 4.00 24.29 -3.58
N PRO A 579 4.51 24.43 -2.33
CA PRO A 579 3.92 25.31 -1.33
C PRO A 579 4.13 26.80 -1.64
N ARG A 580 3.32 27.65 -0.99
CA ARG A 580 3.46 29.11 -1.07
C ARG A 580 4.85 29.59 -0.63
N ASN A 581 5.44 28.98 0.38
CA ASN A 581 6.77 29.36 0.90
C ASN A 581 7.87 29.12 -0.13
N GLN A 582 7.87 27.97 -0.79
CA GLN A 582 8.80 27.67 -1.88
C GLN A 582 8.61 28.63 -3.06
N ARG A 583 7.36 28.95 -3.44
CA ARG A 583 7.09 29.97 -4.48
C ARG A 583 7.67 31.33 -4.10
N ASN A 584 7.52 31.75 -2.84
CA ASN A 584 8.05 33.02 -2.36
C ASN A 584 9.58 33.08 -2.43
N MET A 585 10.26 31.94 -2.23
CA MET A 585 11.71 31.84 -2.39
C MET A 585 12.17 32.04 -3.84
N ILE A 586 11.40 31.56 -4.82
CA ILE A 586 11.69 31.80 -6.24
C ILE A 586 11.57 33.29 -6.57
N ILE A 587 10.52 33.94 -6.07
CA ILE A 587 10.28 35.37 -6.29
C ILE A 587 11.38 36.22 -5.63
N SER A 588 11.76 35.91 -4.39
CA SER A 588 12.80 36.69 -3.69
C SER A 588 14.16 36.56 -4.35
N ASP A 589 14.54 35.37 -4.84
CA ASP A 589 15.78 35.15 -5.56
C ASP A 589 15.79 35.92 -6.89
N PHE A 590 14.67 35.92 -7.62
CA PHE A 590 14.51 36.72 -8.84
C PHE A 590 14.67 38.23 -8.59
N LEU A 591 14.04 38.77 -7.54
CA LEU A 591 14.15 40.18 -7.18
C LEU A 591 15.60 40.54 -6.84
N LYS A 592 16.27 39.70 -6.04
CA LYS A 592 17.67 39.91 -5.63
C LYS A 592 18.62 39.93 -6.82
N ARG A 593 18.46 39.01 -7.78
CA ARG A 593 19.30 38.95 -8.99
C ARG A 593 19.13 40.16 -9.90
N ASN A 594 17.92 40.71 -9.99
CA ASN A 594 17.59 41.86 -10.83
C ASN A 594 17.73 43.21 -10.11
N GLY A 595 18.18 43.22 -8.85
CA GLY A 595 18.34 44.46 -8.06
C GLY A 595 17.02 45.16 -7.73
N LEU A 596 15.91 44.43 -7.67
CA LEU A 596 14.57 44.96 -7.42
C LEU A 596 14.24 44.93 -5.91
N THR A 597 13.46 45.91 -5.43
CA THR A 597 13.13 46.04 -3.98
C THR A 597 11.89 45.23 -3.57
N GLU A 598 11.78 44.91 -2.28
CA GLU A 598 10.62 44.19 -1.69
C GLU A 598 9.28 44.94 -1.90
N ASP A 599 9.29 46.26 -2.03
CA ASP A 599 8.07 47.04 -2.31
C ASP A 599 7.48 46.74 -3.70
N MET A 600 8.33 46.32 -4.65
CA MET A 600 7.93 45.90 -6.00
C MET A 600 7.41 44.44 -6.05
N LYS A 601 7.53 43.68 -4.96
CA LYS A 601 7.08 42.28 -4.83
C LYS A 601 5.56 42.11 -4.98
N LYS A 602 4.80 43.19 -4.76
CA LYS A 602 3.32 43.18 -4.81
C LYS A 602 2.75 43.34 -6.23
N ALA A 603 3.55 43.68 -7.24
CA ALA A 603 3.07 43.72 -8.62
C ALA A 603 2.87 42.29 -9.13
N SER A 604 1.62 41.91 -9.45
CA SER A 604 1.27 40.60 -9.99
C SER A 604 2.08 40.24 -11.25
N GLU A 605 2.47 41.25 -12.03
CA GLU A 605 3.34 41.14 -13.20
C GLU A 605 4.75 40.61 -12.86
N VAL A 606 5.36 41.09 -11.77
CA VAL A 606 6.70 40.66 -11.33
C VAL A 606 6.68 39.23 -10.79
N SER A 607 5.61 38.85 -10.10
CA SER A 607 5.41 37.45 -9.68
C SER A 607 5.23 36.50 -10.87
N GLY A 608 4.48 36.92 -11.90
CA GLY A 608 4.33 36.15 -13.13
C GLY A 608 5.67 35.96 -13.86
N GLN A 609 6.44 37.04 -14.02
CA GLN A 609 7.72 37.03 -14.73
C GLN A 609 8.78 36.18 -14.02
N SER A 610 8.87 36.25 -12.69
CA SER A 610 9.83 35.43 -11.92
C SER A 610 9.61 33.93 -12.08
N ILE A 611 8.35 33.47 -12.01
CA ILE A 611 8.00 32.06 -12.22
C ILE A 611 8.22 31.65 -13.68
N TRP A 612 7.93 32.54 -14.62
CA TRP A 612 8.22 32.29 -16.03
C TRP A 612 9.70 32.02 -16.28
N GLU A 613 10.55 32.92 -15.80
CA GLU A 613 12.00 32.82 -15.97
C GLU A 613 12.54 31.57 -15.28
N TYR A 614 12.02 31.24 -14.09
CA TYR A 614 12.35 29.99 -13.40
C TYR A 614 12.05 28.75 -14.26
N VAL A 615 10.89 28.71 -14.92
CA VAL A 615 10.49 27.59 -15.81
C VAL A 615 11.36 27.56 -17.07
N VAL A 616 11.68 28.72 -17.67
CA VAL A 616 12.56 28.83 -18.83
C VAL A 616 13.96 28.31 -18.49
N ASP A 617 14.53 28.76 -17.37
CA ASP A 617 15.83 28.32 -16.85
C ASP A 617 15.82 26.84 -16.44
N THR A 618 14.65 26.26 -16.17
CA THR A 618 14.50 24.82 -15.93
C THR A 618 14.58 24.06 -17.26
N LEU A 619 13.74 24.41 -18.24
CA LEU A 619 13.51 23.59 -19.43
C LEU A 619 14.50 23.84 -20.56
N ASP A 620 14.83 25.09 -20.88
CA ASP A 620 15.69 25.41 -22.04
C ASP A 620 17.09 24.77 -21.91
N PRO A 621 17.78 24.82 -20.75
CA PRO A 621 19.06 24.17 -20.58
C PRO A 621 18.95 22.64 -20.69
N VAL A 622 17.90 22.04 -20.14
CA VAL A 622 17.69 20.57 -20.18
C VAL A 622 17.68 20.07 -21.62
N VAL A 623 16.88 20.71 -22.48
CA VAL A 623 16.77 20.31 -23.89
C VAL A 623 18.03 20.65 -24.67
N ARG A 624 18.83 21.61 -24.21
CA ARG A 624 20.09 21.97 -24.87
C ARG A 624 21.24 21.06 -24.48
N GLU A 625 21.32 20.63 -23.23
CA GLU A 625 22.49 19.97 -22.64
C GLU A 625 22.30 18.46 -22.40
N THR A 626 21.05 17.99 -22.30
CA THR A 626 20.75 16.58 -22.02
C THR A 626 19.93 15.96 -23.14
N LEU A 627 20.24 14.71 -23.52
CA LEU A 627 19.54 14.01 -24.58
C LEU A 627 18.34 13.24 -24.01
N ILE A 628 17.12 13.65 -24.33
CA ILE A 628 15.87 13.08 -23.77
C ILE A 628 15.68 11.62 -24.18
N SER A 629 16.03 11.29 -25.41
CA SER A 629 15.86 9.95 -25.97
C SER A 629 16.72 8.87 -25.28
N ASN A 630 17.89 9.24 -24.72
CA ASN A 630 18.89 8.27 -24.29
C ASN A 630 19.52 8.52 -22.92
N ASP A 631 19.40 9.72 -22.36
CA ASP A 631 20.05 10.04 -21.08
C ASP A 631 19.09 10.64 -20.05
N ASN A 632 18.05 11.36 -20.49
CA ASN A 632 17.13 12.05 -19.61
C ASN A 632 15.74 11.39 -19.55
N TYR A 633 15.63 10.38 -18.70
CA TYR A 633 14.40 9.59 -18.53
C TYR A 633 13.28 10.35 -17.82
N PHE A 634 13.59 11.38 -17.03
CA PHE A 634 12.60 12.15 -16.27
C PHE A 634 11.60 12.82 -17.22
N TYR A 635 12.12 13.56 -18.19
CA TYR A 635 11.30 14.22 -19.20
C TYR A 635 10.76 13.24 -20.24
N TYR A 636 11.54 12.22 -20.62
CA TYR A 636 11.06 11.17 -21.52
C TYR A 636 9.78 10.50 -20.98
N LEU A 637 9.78 10.13 -19.70
CA LEU A 637 8.65 9.51 -19.01
C LEU A 637 7.41 10.43 -19.03
N CYS A 638 7.60 11.72 -18.71
CA CYS A 638 6.53 12.70 -18.75
C CYS A 638 5.91 12.87 -20.15
N LEU A 639 6.71 12.72 -21.21
CA LEU A 639 6.22 12.85 -22.59
C LEU A 639 5.58 11.55 -23.11
N GLN A 640 6.17 10.39 -22.84
CA GLN A 640 5.75 9.10 -23.41
C GLN A 640 4.79 8.28 -22.53
N GLY A 641 4.87 8.45 -21.21
CA GLY A 641 4.10 7.70 -20.21
C GLY A 641 4.66 6.32 -19.91
N GLN A 642 5.90 6.07 -20.32
CA GLN A 642 6.65 4.84 -20.07
C GLN A 642 8.13 5.13 -20.29
N PHE A 643 9.00 4.27 -19.78
CA PHE A 643 10.43 4.27 -20.06
C PHE A 643 10.75 3.54 -21.38
N SER A 644 11.91 3.84 -21.98
CA SER A 644 12.39 3.17 -23.19
C SER A 644 13.35 2.02 -22.88
N ARG A 645 13.20 0.88 -23.56
CA ARG A 645 14.08 -0.29 -23.41
C ARG A 645 15.15 -0.34 -24.51
N THR A 646 16.37 -0.73 -24.15
CA THR A 646 17.52 -0.87 -25.07
C THR A 646 17.45 -2.07 -26.03
N TYR A 647 16.68 -3.10 -25.67
CA TYR A 647 16.56 -4.34 -26.45
C TYR A 647 15.28 -4.30 -27.26
N GLY A 648 15.41 -4.25 -28.59
CA GLY A 648 14.30 -4.34 -29.51
C GLY A 648 13.49 -5.61 -29.28
N SER A 649 12.25 -5.45 -28.81
CA SER A 649 11.21 -6.43 -29.04
C SER A 649 10.37 -5.88 -30.18
N LEU A 650 10.50 -6.52 -31.34
CA LEU A 650 9.61 -6.35 -32.47
C LEU A 650 8.17 -6.60 -32.01
N SER A 651 7.31 -5.59 -32.05
CA SER A 651 5.95 -5.84 -32.50
C SER A 651 6.03 -6.05 -34.01
N GLN A 652 5.49 -7.18 -34.47
CA GLN A 652 5.70 -7.74 -35.81
C GLN A 652 5.14 -6.88 -36.97
N GLN A 653 4.69 -5.65 -36.69
CA GLN A 653 3.89 -4.84 -37.61
C GLN A 653 4.59 -3.58 -38.16
N LYS A 654 5.85 -3.28 -37.80
CA LYS A 654 6.58 -2.11 -38.35
C LYS A 654 8.07 -2.41 -38.62
N ARG A 655 8.34 -3.11 -39.72
CA ARG A 655 9.70 -3.58 -40.09
C ARG A 655 10.58 -2.57 -40.85
N ASN A 656 10.11 -1.34 -41.14
CA ASN A 656 10.81 -0.42 -42.07
C ASN A 656 11.24 0.94 -41.48
N LYS A 657 11.53 1.05 -40.17
CA LYS A 657 12.12 2.29 -39.63
C LYS A 657 13.41 1.98 -38.88
N LYS A 658 14.51 2.59 -39.35
CA LYS A 658 15.84 2.61 -38.72
C LYS A 658 15.66 2.95 -37.24
N LEU A 659 15.73 1.95 -36.36
CA LEU A 659 15.37 2.09 -34.96
C LEU A 659 16.58 2.65 -34.21
N THR A 660 16.60 3.96 -34.00
CA THR A 660 17.56 4.60 -33.10
C THR A 660 17.41 3.99 -31.70
N GLN A 661 18.47 3.39 -31.17
CA GLN A 661 18.46 2.69 -29.89
C GLN A 661 18.33 3.69 -28.72
N CYS A 662 17.09 4.00 -28.32
CA CYS A 662 16.79 4.95 -27.25
C CYS A 662 16.80 4.24 -25.88
N ARG A 663 17.70 4.60 -24.96
CA ARG A 663 17.79 4.04 -23.59
C ARG A 663 17.46 5.11 -22.54
N SER A 664 16.18 5.36 -22.31
CA SER A 664 15.75 6.34 -21.30
C SER A 664 14.97 5.65 -20.19
N HIS A 665 15.70 5.16 -19.17
CA HIS A 665 15.14 4.53 -17.97
C HIS A 665 16.08 4.71 -16.75
N PRO A 666 15.57 4.64 -15.51
CA PRO A 666 16.38 4.69 -14.30
C PRO A 666 17.29 3.45 -14.15
N THR A 667 18.40 3.59 -13.42
CA THR A 667 19.42 2.54 -13.25
C THR A 667 18.87 1.29 -12.56
N TYR A 668 17.97 1.47 -11.57
CA TYR A 668 17.37 0.37 -10.82
C TYR A 668 16.53 -0.60 -11.70
N LEU A 669 16.08 -0.16 -12.89
CA LEU A 669 15.37 -0.99 -13.86
C LEU A 669 16.28 -1.76 -14.82
N THR A 670 17.61 -1.62 -14.71
CA THR A 670 18.54 -2.40 -15.52
C THR A 670 18.52 -3.89 -15.14
N PRO A 671 18.82 -4.81 -16.07
CA PRO A 671 19.00 -6.23 -15.73
C PRO A 671 20.07 -6.45 -14.65
N LYS A 672 21.16 -5.67 -14.70
CA LYS A 672 22.23 -5.71 -13.70
C LYS A 672 21.74 -5.32 -12.31
N ALA A 673 20.96 -4.23 -12.21
CA ALA A 673 20.36 -3.81 -10.95
C ALA A 673 19.36 -4.84 -10.43
N HIS A 674 18.56 -5.44 -11.30
CA HIS A 674 17.62 -6.50 -10.93
C HIS A 674 18.33 -7.70 -10.30
N VAL A 675 19.42 -8.20 -10.88
CA VAL A 675 20.21 -9.29 -10.27
C VAL A 675 20.68 -8.93 -8.86
N LYS A 676 21.10 -7.67 -8.64
CA LYS A 676 21.56 -7.21 -7.33
C LYS A 676 20.43 -7.00 -6.33
N LEU A 677 19.30 -6.44 -6.76
CA LEU A 677 18.16 -6.14 -5.89
C LEU A 677 17.30 -7.39 -5.60
N SER A 678 17.37 -8.40 -6.45
CA SER A 678 16.69 -9.69 -6.26
C SER A 678 17.52 -10.71 -5.46
N SER A 679 18.76 -10.38 -5.06
CA SER A 679 19.57 -11.28 -4.25
C SER A 679 19.03 -11.39 -2.82
N ALA A 680 19.17 -12.55 -2.19
CA ALA A 680 18.82 -12.75 -0.80
C ALA A 680 19.50 -11.70 0.10
N GLY A 681 18.73 -11.09 1.01
CA GLY A 681 19.21 -10.05 1.93
C GLY A 681 19.44 -8.66 1.34
N ALA A 682 19.15 -8.42 0.05
CA ALA A 682 19.34 -7.10 -0.59
C ALA A 682 18.58 -5.96 0.11
N PHE A 683 17.51 -6.28 0.82
CA PHE A 683 16.64 -5.33 1.51
C PHE A 683 16.73 -5.41 3.05
N ASP A 684 17.65 -6.22 3.62
CA ASP A 684 17.77 -6.39 5.08
C ASP A 684 18.09 -5.07 5.80
N GLY A 685 18.79 -4.16 5.11
CA GLY A 685 19.09 -2.80 5.56
C GLY A 685 18.00 -1.76 5.26
N LEU A 686 16.85 -2.11 4.69
CA LEU A 686 15.79 -1.14 4.38
C LEU A 686 14.79 -1.00 5.54
N ARG A 687 14.54 0.24 5.98
CA ARG A 687 13.48 0.58 6.93
C ARG A 687 12.59 1.66 6.32
N ILE A 688 11.29 1.40 6.25
CA ILE A 688 10.28 2.31 5.68
C ILE A 688 9.46 2.88 6.82
N HIS A 689 9.56 4.20 7.02
CA HIS A 689 8.89 4.97 8.07
C HIS A 689 7.76 5.79 7.47
N THR A 690 6.58 5.72 8.08
CA THR A 690 5.41 6.51 7.67
C THR A 690 5.15 7.60 8.69
N ASP A 691 5.95 8.67 8.60
CA ASP A 691 6.01 9.74 9.59
C ASP A 691 6.76 10.96 9.05
N GLU A 692 6.72 12.05 9.83
CA GLU A 692 7.55 13.22 9.59
C GLU A 692 9.03 12.93 9.86
N ILE A 693 9.92 13.64 9.14
CA ILE A 693 11.37 13.47 9.25
C ILE A 693 11.85 13.66 10.70
N ASN A 694 11.34 14.67 11.40
CA ASN A 694 11.73 14.95 12.78
C ASN A 694 11.28 13.85 13.76
N GLU A 695 10.10 13.27 13.56
CA GLU A 695 9.62 12.15 14.38
C GLU A 695 10.52 10.92 14.24
N VAL A 696 10.96 10.62 13.01
CA VAL A 696 11.88 9.51 12.75
C VAL A 696 13.24 9.80 13.36
N ILE A 697 13.82 10.97 13.10
CA ILE A 697 15.15 11.36 13.59
C ILE A 697 15.21 11.30 15.12
N ASN A 698 14.19 11.80 15.82
CA ASN A 698 14.14 11.81 17.28
C ASN A 698 14.05 10.39 17.88
N ARG A 699 13.67 9.40 17.08
CA ARG A 699 13.60 7.98 17.46
C ARG A 699 14.83 7.17 17.04
N LEU A 700 15.82 7.81 16.41
CA LEU A 700 17.10 7.18 16.11
C LEU A 700 18.09 7.48 17.22
N ARG A 701 18.95 6.51 17.53
CA ARG A 701 20.05 6.73 18.47
C ARG A 701 20.98 7.83 17.96
N HIS A 702 21.47 8.64 18.89
CA HIS A 702 22.44 9.71 18.62
C HIS A 702 23.68 9.22 17.87
N GLY A 703 24.15 10.04 16.91
CA GLY A 703 25.37 9.77 16.15
C GLY A 703 25.34 8.54 15.25
N THR A 704 24.17 8.02 14.91
CA THR A 704 24.04 6.82 14.06
C THR A 704 24.01 7.14 12.57
N LEU A 705 23.37 8.25 12.17
CA LEU A 705 23.25 8.64 10.78
C LEU A 705 24.60 9.10 10.24
N THR A 706 24.93 8.70 9.01
CA THR A 706 26.11 9.19 8.29
C THR A 706 25.72 10.17 7.19
N ILE A 707 24.54 9.96 6.58
CA ILE A 707 24.00 10.76 5.49
C ILE A 707 22.51 11.02 5.76
N ALA A 708 22.07 12.26 5.59
CA ALA A 708 20.65 12.63 5.57
C ALA A 708 20.31 13.34 4.26
N VAL A 709 19.31 12.85 3.55
CA VAL A 709 18.90 13.27 2.21
C VAL A 709 17.49 13.86 2.34
N ILE A 710 17.42 15.13 2.71
CA ILE A 710 16.16 15.83 3.10
C ILE A 710 15.54 16.62 1.95
N MET A 711 16.19 16.68 0.79
CA MET A 711 15.71 17.37 -0.41
C MET A 711 15.28 18.82 -0.11
N ASP A 712 14.13 19.24 -0.63
CA ASP A 712 13.55 20.57 -0.49
C ASP A 712 12.52 20.65 0.64
N SER A 713 12.51 19.71 1.59
CA SER A 713 11.53 19.71 2.69
C SER A 713 11.53 21.03 3.47
N MET A 714 12.69 21.69 3.58
CA MET A 714 12.83 22.96 4.30
C MET A 714 12.38 24.18 3.48
N ASP A 715 12.18 24.06 2.16
CA ASP A 715 11.56 25.12 1.35
C ASP A 715 10.08 25.34 1.72
N TRP A 716 9.49 24.38 2.44
CA TRP A 716 8.08 24.39 2.84
C TRP A 716 7.86 25.15 4.13
N PHE A 717 8.90 25.33 4.96
CA PHE A 717 8.80 25.98 6.26
C PHE A 717 8.56 27.49 6.14
N ASP A 718 7.90 28.05 7.16
CA ASP A 718 7.78 29.50 7.30
C ASP A 718 9.13 30.07 7.74
N PRO A 719 9.72 31.04 7.01
CA PRO A 719 10.95 31.71 7.43
C PRO A 719 10.89 32.38 8.81
N LYS A 720 9.69 32.63 9.34
CA LYS A 720 9.46 33.20 10.68
C LYS A 720 9.24 32.15 11.77
N GLY A 721 9.09 30.89 11.39
CA GLY A 721 8.87 29.79 12.33
C GLY A 721 10.15 29.14 12.81
N ASP A 722 10.04 28.31 13.85
CA ASP A 722 11.18 27.63 14.48
C ASP A 722 11.45 26.22 13.91
N GLU A 723 10.63 25.76 12.95
CA GLU A 723 10.67 24.40 12.40
C GLU A 723 12.00 24.09 11.73
N ALA A 724 12.58 25.07 11.02
CA ALA A 724 13.88 24.92 10.38
C ALA A 724 15.00 24.72 11.40
N ALA A 725 15.02 25.53 12.46
CA ALA A 725 16.02 25.42 13.52
C ALA A 725 15.88 24.09 14.27
N ALA A 726 14.64 23.71 14.63
CA ALA A 726 14.36 22.44 15.30
C ALA A 726 14.79 21.22 14.48
N GLN A 727 14.49 21.20 13.17
CA GLN A 727 14.93 20.10 12.29
C GLN A 727 16.45 20.04 12.18
N VAL A 728 17.14 21.18 12.07
CA VAL A 728 18.61 21.22 12.02
C VAL A 728 19.23 20.73 13.33
N GLN A 729 18.67 21.07 14.48
CA GLN A 729 19.11 20.58 15.78
C GLN A 729 18.92 19.05 15.90
N ALA A 730 17.77 18.53 15.49
CA ALA A 730 17.50 17.09 15.46
C ALA A 730 18.49 16.35 14.52
N LEU A 731 18.79 16.92 13.35
CA LEU A 731 19.81 16.42 12.44
C LEU A 731 21.21 16.44 13.08
N ASN A 732 21.56 17.50 13.81
CA ASN A 732 22.84 17.56 14.53
C ASN A 732 22.95 16.37 15.49
N HIS A 733 21.95 16.17 16.34
CA HIS A 733 21.95 15.12 17.35
C HIS A 733 22.01 13.69 16.79
N SER A 734 21.40 13.43 15.63
CA SER A 734 21.33 12.10 15.03
C SER A 734 22.51 11.76 14.13
N LEU A 735 23.15 12.74 13.49
CA LEU A 735 24.31 12.55 12.64
C LEU A 735 25.59 12.37 13.47
N LYS A 736 26.46 11.44 13.03
CA LYS A 736 27.83 11.35 13.53
C LYS A 736 28.62 12.62 13.17
N MET A 737 29.70 12.88 13.91
CA MET A 737 30.65 13.93 13.52
C MET A 737 31.18 13.67 12.10
N GLY A 738 31.19 14.70 11.26
CA GLY A 738 31.48 14.58 9.82
C GLY A 738 30.33 14.03 8.97
N GLY A 739 29.18 13.70 9.58
CA GLY A 739 27.95 13.34 8.87
C GLY A 739 27.46 14.48 7.97
N ARG A 740 26.74 14.11 6.90
CA ARG A 740 26.42 15.02 5.79
C ARG A 740 24.93 15.09 5.55
N VAL A 741 24.39 16.30 5.48
CA VAL A 741 23.03 16.56 5.01
C VAL A 741 23.09 17.03 3.56
N LEU A 742 22.40 16.33 2.67
CA LEU A 742 22.15 16.75 1.29
C LEU A 742 20.76 17.37 1.19
N LEU A 743 20.72 18.62 0.75
CA LEU A 743 19.47 19.34 0.48
C LEU A 743 19.51 20.00 -0.90
N ARG A 744 18.33 20.18 -1.48
CA ARG A 744 18.10 20.87 -2.75
C ARG A 744 17.08 21.97 -2.51
N SER A 745 17.20 23.10 -3.20
CA SER A 745 16.29 24.23 -2.97
C SER A 745 15.90 24.93 -4.26
N ALA A 746 14.69 25.48 -4.28
CA ALA A 746 14.20 26.38 -5.32
C ALA A 746 14.90 27.75 -5.33
N SER A 747 15.73 28.07 -4.32
CA SER A 747 16.57 29.28 -4.28
C SER A 747 18.05 28.96 -4.42
N ILE A 748 18.84 29.89 -4.98
CA ILE A 748 20.31 29.80 -4.98
C ILE A 748 20.90 30.00 -3.57
N GLU A 749 20.23 30.80 -2.74
CA GLU A 749 20.65 31.13 -1.36
C GLU A 749 19.48 30.95 -0.39
N PRO A 750 19.15 29.69 -0.01
CA PRO A 750 18.06 29.43 0.89
C PRO A 750 18.29 30.07 2.28
N TRP A 751 17.25 30.69 2.84
CA TRP A 751 17.32 31.42 4.11
C TRP A 751 17.74 30.53 5.30
N TYR A 752 17.33 29.26 5.28
CA TYR A 752 17.61 28.29 6.35
C TYR A 752 19.06 27.78 6.39
N ILE A 753 19.90 28.11 5.41
CA ILE A 753 21.34 27.78 5.45
C ILE A 753 22.03 28.43 6.65
N LYS A 754 21.55 29.61 7.07
CA LYS A 754 22.04 30.28 8.28
C LYS A 754 21.79 29.42 9.53
N HIS A 755 20.64 28.78 9.63
CA HIS A 755 20.34 27.88 10.75
C HIS A 755 21.27 26.67 10.80
N PHE A 756 21.70 26.13 9.65
CA PHE A 756 22.76 25.11 9.63
C PHE A 756 24.07 25.61 10.23
N GLN A 757 24.50 26.83 9.90
CA GLN A 757 25.73 27.43 10.46
C GLN A 757 25.62 27.65 11.96
N GLU A 758 24.51 28.22 12.41
CA GLU A 758 24.23 28.50 13.83
C GLU A 758 24.18 27.22 14.67
N ASN A 759 23.74 26.10 14.08
CA ASN A 759 23.54 24.82 14.76
C ASN A 759 24.64 23.77 14.45
N GLY A 760 25.87 24.21 14.19
CA GLY A 760 27.05 23.34 14.18
C GLY A 760 27.30 22.55 12.89
N PHE A 761 26.84 23.08 11.75
CA PHE A 761 27.18 22.58 10.42
C PHE A 761 28.01 23.57 9.62
N LYS A 762 28.85 23.02 8.74
CA LYS A 762 29.53 23.77 7.67
C LYS A 762 28.78 23.53 6.36
N PRO A 763 27.90 24.45 5.92
CA PRO A 763 27.23 24.35 4.63
C PRO A 763 28.19 24.66 3.49
N ARG A 764 28.06 23.92 2.39
CA ARG A 764 28.76 24.17 1.14
C ARG A 764 27.78 24.00 -0.02
N ARG A 765 27.64 25.03 -0.84
CA ARG A 765 26.92 24.92 -2.11
C ARG A 765 27.74 24.07 -3.06
N VAL A 766 27.15 22.98 -3.54
CA VAL A 766 27.83 21.98 -4.39
C VAL A 766 27.29 21.97 -5.82
N GLY A 767 26.15 22.62 -6.03
CA GLY A 767 25.59 22.90 -7.34
C GLY A 767 24.72 24.15 -7.30
N SER A 768 24.66 24.85 -8.43
CA SER A 768 23.82 26.03 -8.62
C SER A 768 23.43 26.14 -10.08
N ARG A 769 22.16 26.43 -10.33
CA ARG A 769 21.60 26.67 -11.66
C ARG A 769 21.60 28.17 -11.93
N PHE A 770 22.39 28.60 -12.89
CA PHE A 770 22.32 29.95 -13.45
C PHE A 770 21.60 29.93 -14.80
N PRO A 771 21.08 31.08 -15.26
CA PRO A 771 20.40 31.16 -16.55
C PRO A 771 21.23 30.52 -17.67
N GLY A 772 20.62 29.61 -18.41
CA GLY A 772 21.31 28.87 -19.46
C GLY A 772 22.35 27.87 -18.96
N THR A 773 22.15 27.19 -17.82
CA THR A 773 22.99 26.04 -17.41
C THR A 773 22.14 24.95 -16.75
N CYS A 774 22.58 23.68 -16.84
CA CYS A 774 21.98 22.59 -16.06
C CYS A 774 22.77 22.30 -14.78
N ILE A 775 22.07 22.19 -13.65
CA ILE A 775 22.66 21.65 -12.41
C ILE A 775 22.73 20.11 -12.42
N ASP A 776 21.71 19.47 -13.02
CA ASP A 776 21.61 18.02 -13.21
C ASP A 776 20.64 17.71 -14.37
N ARG A 777 20.33 16.43 -14.62
CA ARG A 777 19.44 16.04 -15.73
C ARG A 777 17.99 16.45 -15.52
N VAL A 778 17.59 16.71 -14.28
CA VAL A 778 16.24 17.17 -13.97
C VAL A 778 16.15 18.69 -14.04
N ASN A 779 17.18 19.38 -13.56
CA ASN A 779 17.33 20.82 -13.54
C ASN A 779 16.20 21.58 -12.82
N MET A 780 15.43 20.91 -11.94
CA MET A 780 14.25 21.49 -11.28
C MET A 780 14.63 22.50 -10.19
N TYR A 781 15.70 22.23 -9.44
CA TYR A 781 16.14 23.04 -8.32
C TYR A 781 17.17 24.09 -8.73
N ALA A 782 17.18 25.22 -8.01
CA ALA A 782 18.13 26.31 -8.25
C ALA A 782 19.49 26.05 -7.58
N SER A 783 19.54 25.29 -6.48
CA SER A 783 20.82 24.92 -5.85
C SER A 783 20.79 23.55 -5.15
N THR A 784 21.99 23.02 -4.91
CA THR A 784 22.23 21.82 -4.11
C THR A 784 23.31 22.12 -3.09
N TRP A 785 23.10 21.69 -1.85
CA TRP A 785 23.99 21.97 -0.73
C TRP A 785 24.35 20.70 0.03
N ILE A 786 25.58 20.66 0.54
CA ILE A 786 26.01 19.68 1.53
C ILE A 786 26.33 20.43 2.82
N CYS A 787 25.59 20.15 3.88
CA CYS A 787 25.86 20.64 5.23
C CYS A 787 26.58 19.55 6.02
N THR A 788 27.85 19.77 6.34
CA THR A 788 28.67 18.78 7.07
C THR A 788 28.73 19.11 8.55
N LYS A 789 28.37 18.17 9.43
CA LYS A 789 28.43 18.35 10.88
C LYS A 789 29.88 18.54 11.31
N ASN A 790 30.19 19.70 11.90
CA ASN A 790 31.54 20.02 12.39
C ASN A 790 31.59 20.35 13.88
N LYS A 791 30.44 20.54 14.53
CA LYS A 791 30.32 20.79 15.96
C LYS A 791 29.11 20.06 16.53
N GLU A 792 29.31 19.41 17.67
CA GLU A 792 28.25 18.82 18.47
C GLU A 792 27.52 19.92 19.26
N LEU A 793 26.19 19.89 19.27
CA LEU A 793 25.40 20.80 20.12
C LEU A 793 25.34 20.28 21.56
N GLY A 794 25.32 21.21 22.52
CA GLY A 794 25.11 20.90 23.93
C GLY A 794 23.71 20.35 24.14
N ARG A 795 23.61 19.29 24.95
CA ARG A 795 22.36 18.55 25.19
C ARG A 795 21.29 19.50 25.76
N PRO A 796 20.11 19.65 25.16
CA PRO A 796 18.94 20.09 25.90
C PRO A 796 18.68 19.03 26.99
N ALA A 797 18.43 19.44 28.23
CA ALA A 797 17.87 18.51 29.21
C ALA A 797 16.60 17.89 28.60
N PRO A 798 16.30 16.60 28.82
CA PRO A 798 15.12 15.98 28.24
C PRO A 798 13.88 16.71 28.76
N GLU A 799 13.38 17.67 27.99
CA GLU A 799 12.07 18.25 28.21
C GLU A 799 11.05 17.17 27.92
N ARG A 800 10.18 16.95 28.91
CA ARG A 800 9.10 15.97 28.90
C ARG A 800 8.11 16.30 27.78
N SER A 801 8.36 15.86 26.55
CA SER A 801 7.29 15.73 25.57
C SER A 801 6.59 14.40 25.84
N ILE A 802 5.58 14.44 26.72
CA ILE A 802 4.55 13.42 26.72
C ILE A 802 3.97 13.43 25.31
N SER A 803 4.24 12.38 24.54
CA SER A 803 3.40 12.04 23.40
C SER A 803 2.03 11.70 23.97
N GLU A 804 1.18 12.70 24.15
CA GLU A 804 -0.23 12.58 24.58
C GLU A 804 -1.11 12.01 23.43
N LEU A 805 -0.49 11.28 22.50
CA LEU A 805 -1.11 10.63 21.36
C LEU A 805 -1.31 9.14 21.65
N SER A 806 -2.38 8.82 22.38
CA SER A 806 -3.14 7.57 22.17
C SER A 806 -4.44 7.45 23.00
N LEU A 807 -4.72 8.32 23.97
CA LEU A 807 -5.94 8.17 24.81
C LEU A 807 -6.77 9.46 25.01
N SER A 808 -6.22 10.66 24.83
CA SER A 808 -6.95 11.91 25.15
C SER A 808 -7.72 12.54 23.96
N GLU A 809 -7.33 12.27 22.71
CA GLU A 809 -8.02 12.82 21.53
C GLU A 809 -9.38 12.15 21.25
N CYS A 810 -9.58 10.91 21.70
CA CYS A 810 -10.89 10.25 21.61
C CYS A 810 -11.92 10.88 22.57
N VAL A 811 -11.46 11.49 23.67
CA VAL A 811 -12.32 12.09 24.69
C VAL A 811 -12.60 13.58 24.37
N LYS A 812 -11.58 14.34 23.97
CA LYS A 812 -11.75 15.78 23.63
C LYS A 812 -12.54 16.02 22.34
N SER A 813 -12.57 15.07 21.41
CA SER A 813 -13.40 15.13 20.21
C SER A 813 -14.90 14.98 20.51
N MET A 814 -15.28 14.34 21.62
CA MET A 814 -16.70 14.16 21.98
C MET A 814 -17.27 15.37 22.74
N ASP A 815 -16.45 16.09 23.52
CA ASP A 815 -16.91 17.26 24.27
C ASP A 815 -17.03 18.52 23.40
N ASN A 816 -16.15 18.71 22.41
CA ASN A 816 -16.24 19.86 21.49
C ASN A 816 -17.38 19.78 20.46
N ALA A 817 -17.97 18.59 20.26
CA ALA A 817 -19.14 18.41 19.40
C ALA A 817 -20.47 18.69 20.11
N ARG A 818 -20.48 18.79 21.45
CA ARG A 818 -21.69 19.09 22.25
C ARG A 818 -21.89 20.57 22.59
N SER A 819 -20.90 21.43 22.34
CA SER A 819 -20.93 22.84 22.79
C SER A 819 -21.14 23.89 21.68
N LYS A 820 -21.39 23.49 20.42
CA LYS A 820 -21.66 24.44 19.32
C LYS A 820 -22.88 24.04 18.51
N SER A 821 -24.01 23.96 19.18
CA SER A 821 -25.32 24.10 18.55
C SER A 821 -26.10 25.17 19.29
N VAL A 822 -26.58 26.16 18.53
CA VAL A 822 -27.51 27.23 18.93
C VAL A 822 -26.84 28.39 19.68
N GLU A 823 -26.39 29.40 18.94
CA GLU A 823 -26.78 30.82 19.08
C GLU A 823 -25.97 31.73 18.14
N HIS A 824 -26.63 32.78 17.65
CA HIS A 824 -26.14 33.86 16.77
C HIS A 824 -26.16 33.63 15.25
N LEU A 825 -27.38 33.53 14.71
CA LEU A 825 -27.76 34.25 13.49
C LEU A 825 -28.38 35.59 13.90
N LYS A 826 -27.81 36.71 13.44
CA LYS A 826 -28.53 37.97 13.24
C LYS A 826 -28.21 38.47 11.83
N ILE A 827 -29.27 38.40 11.01
CA ILE A 827 -29.65 39.11 9.76
C ILE A 827 -28.53 39.86 9.04
#